data_AF-A0AAX2RDA6-F1
#
_entry.id   AF-A0AAX2RDA6-F1
#
_cell.length_a   1.000
_cell.length_b   1.000
_cell.length_c   1.000
_cell.angle_alpha   90.00
_cell.angle_beta   90.00
_cell.angle_gamma   90.00
#
_symmetry.space_group_name_H-M   'P 1'
#
loop_
_entity.id
_entity.type
_entity.pdbx_description
1 polymer ?
#
loop_
_entity_poly.entity_id
_entity_poly.type
_entity_poly.pdbx_seq_one_letter_code
_entity_poly.pdbx_strand_id
1 'polypeptide(L)'
;MRLKIGELAKKAGLSVRALHHYDAIGLLSPSQRTDGGARLYGRDDLIRLHRIEALKRFGYSLPDIKASLDDQLADGPLQLLQRQITELNAQASRAQRLSRHLQYIIDVVAAGSEIAATDWLNALELMNMYQKHLDDDELDALLASGPDTVPPTDPLWIALIDEVGVAVQQALPTESDAAQALAWRWIKLVIRMTRNDPALATKLMMMQLGEPRARQIVGITVEMLEWIDEAFTHARCALLAKYLAPVQADEVRRRQFAAVKSQAWPALVVELRAHMEAGVDAGAAPVQAIVKRWQQLFLESFCGDDAVLEARVRDALMREPDLQLGIGLDDSLLAYLHKAHIVGHDMTPPNAGPKPSALMVATQRAAHQLLDRPLVLDDPVALTVLGAAEVQALRDNIDRFRHPTSVGMRSSVIVRSRLADDVWVEAVERGIRQYVVLGAGLDTSAFRHPDTSAHIFEVDLPATQEWKQARLREAGIVVPPSLHFVPVDFEGVGLAEGLARAGFDADAPAIFSWLGVTMYLDETAVIETLRFIAGCAKGSAVLFEYVTPLASLPPIMRIAMEQLTAQFAERGEPWKTFFEPAALAETLSALGYIHSNAWTPEELNQRYLANRDDGLLIGATPARLVLATV
;
A
#
# COMPACT_ATOMS: atom_id res chain seq x y z
N MET A 1 65.04 -5.45 -3.42
CA MET A 1 65.83 -5.29 -2.18
C MET A 1 65.68 -6.56 -1.35
N ARG A 2 66.78 -7.18 -0.92
CA ARG A 2 66.75 -8.41 -0.08
C ARG A 2 67.19 -8.03 1.33
N LEU A 3 66.48 -8.53 2.34
CA LEU A 3 66.71 -8.20 3.75
C LEU A 3 67.45 -9.32 4.46
N LYS A 4 68.42 -8.98 5.31
CA LYS A 4 69.00 -9.95 6.27
C LYS A 4 67.99 -10.22 7.38
N ILE A 5 68.11 -11.37 8.05
CA ILE A 5 67.15 -11.79 9.09
C ILE A 5 66.95 -10.74 10.21
N GLY A 6 68.01 -10.05 10.64
CA GLY A 6 67.91 -9.01 11.66
C GLY A 6 67.15 -7.76 11.19
N GLU A 7 67.30 -7.41 9.91
CA GLU A 7 66.57 -6.30 9.28
C GLU A 7 65.10 -6.65 9.08
N LEU A 8 64.81 -7.90 8.67
CA LEU A 8 63.46 -8.41 8.55
C LEU A 8 62.75 -8.46 9.91
N ALA A 9 63.43 -8.97 10.95
CA ALA A 9 62.93 -9.00 12.32
C ALA A 9 62.56 -7.60 12.82
N LYS A 10 63.47 -6.62 12.65
CA LYS A 10 63.24 -5.23 13.04
C LYS A 10 62.08 -4.60 12.26
N LYS A 11 61.96 -4.88 10.96
CA LYS A 11 60.92 -4.31 10.09
C LYS A 11 59.54 -4.92 10.34
N ALA A 12 59.47 -6.21 10.68
CA ALA A 12 58.23 -6.93 10.97
C ALA A 12 57.80 -6.84 12.45
N GLY A 13 58.64 -6.27 13.33
CA GLY A 13 58.37 -6.21 14.77
C GLY A 13 58.44 -7.58 15.47
N LEU A 14 59.20 -8.52 14.90
CA LEU A 14 59.34 -9.90 15.39
C LEU A 14 60.73 -10.15 15.98
N SER A 15 60.84 -11.15 16.85
CA SER A 15 62.15 -11.60 17.30
C SER A 15 62.83 -12.45 16.22
N VAL A 16 64.16 -12.39 16.15
CA VAL A 16 64.96 -13.28 15.28
C VAL A 16 64.66 -14.76 15.60
N ARG A 17 64.37 -15.08 16.87
CA ARG A 17 63.97 -16.42 17.32
C ARG A 17 62.64 -16.87 16.70
N ALA A 18 61.67 -15.98 16.56
CA ALA A 18 60.39 -16.29 15.91
C ALA A 18 60.57 -16.60 14.42
N LEU A 19 61.40 -15.82 13.71
CA LEU A 19 61.71 -16.09 12.29
C LEU A 19 62.50 -17.40 12.10
N HIS A 20 63.43 -17.71 13.01
CA HIS A 20 64.09 -19.03 13.00
C HIS A 20 63.12 -20.18 13.26
N HIS A 21 62.14 -19.98 14.13
CA HIS A 21 61.11 -20.98 14.39
C HIS A 21 60.22 -21.18 13.14
N TYR A 22 59.79 -20.11 12.48
CA TYR A 22 59.03 -20.19 11.22
C TYR A 22 59.81 -20.89 10.10
N ASP A 23 61.12 -20.67 9.99
CA ASP A 23 62.00 -21.39 9.05
C ASP A 23 62.11 -22.87 9.42
N ALA A 24 62.27 -23.20 10.71
CA ALA A 24 62.41 -24.57 11.19
C ALA A 24 61.14 -25.44 10.95
N ILE A 25 59.95 -24.85 11.07
CA ILE A 25 58.69 -25.55 10.80
C ILE A 25 58.28 -25.47 9.31
N GLY A 26 59.09 -24.84 8.46
CA GLY A 26 58.82 -24.64 7.04
C GLY A 26 57.67 -23.68 6.74
N LEU A 27 57.28 -22.84 7.71
CA LEU A 27 56.22 -21.86 7.55
C LEU A 27 56.71 -20.62 6.77
N LEU A 28 57.96 -20.21 6.96
CA LEU A 28 58.62 -19.15 6.17
C LEU A 28 60.10 -19.46 6.00
N SER A 29 60.52 -19.75 4.77
CA SER A 29 61.93 -20.03 4.44
C SER A 29 62.56 -18.90 3.63
N PRO A 30 63.88 -18.66 3.76
CA PRO A 30 64.54 -17.59 3.04
C PRO A 30 64.66 -17.91 1.55
N SER A 31 64.33 -16.94 0.70
CA SER A 31 64.49 -17.04 -0.76
C SER A 31 65.93 -17.38 -1.18
N GLN A 32 66.93 -16.90 -0.46
CA GLN A 32 68.35 -17.16 -0.77
C GLN A 32 69.24 -17.22 0.48
N ARG A 33 70.43 -17.78 0.30
CA ARG A 33 71.53 -17.73 1.28
C ARG A 33 72.78 -17.16 0.59
N THR A 34 73.57 -16.37 1.32
CA THR A 34 74.89 -15.93 0.84
C THR A 34 75.91 -17.07 0.91
N ASP A 35 77.05 -16.93 0.24
CA ASP A 35 78.16 -17.90 0.30
C ASP A 35 78.70 -18.10 1.74
N GLY A 36 78.54 -17.11 2.61
CA GLY A 36 78.82 -17.20 4.06
C GLY A 36 77.67 -17.76 4.91
N GLY A 37 76.63 -18.33 4.30
CA GLY A 37 75.50 -18.98 4.97
C GLY A 37 74.42 -18.04 5.54
N ALA A 38 74.48 -16.73 5.29
CA ALA A 38 73.50 -15.78 5.82
C ALA A 38 72.18 -15.81 5.04
N ARG A 39 71.05 -15.86 5.76
CA ARG A 39 69.70 -15.87 5.17
C ARG A 39 69.31 -14.51 4.58
N LEU A 40 68.81 -14.52 3.35
CA LEU A 40 68.32 -13.36 2.63
C LEU A 40 66.85 -13.55 2.23
N TYR A 41 66.02 -12.59 2.63
CA TYR A 41 64.58 -12.62 2.38
C TYR A 41 64.19 -11.67 1.26
N GLY A 42 63.44 -12.19 0.29
CA GLY A 42 62.94 -11.49 -0.88
C GLY A 42 61.58 -10.83 -0.66
N ARG A 43 61.00 -10.32 -1.76
CA ARG A 43 59.66 -9.70 -1.76
C ARG A 43 58.56 -10.72 -1.42
N ASP A 44 58.67 -11.93 -1.94
CA ASP A 44 57.65 -12.97 -1.73
C ASP A 44 57.67 -13.49 -0.29
N ASP A 45 58.85 -13.60 0.32
CA ASP A 45 59.00 -13.93 1.73
C ASP A 45 58.35 -12.89 2.65
N LEU A 46 58.48 -11.59 2.30
CA LEU A 46 57.81 -10.51 3.02
C LEU A 46 56.29 -10.61 2.90
N ILE A 47 55.77 -10.90 1.70
CA ILE A 47 54.33 -11.09 1.47
C ILE A 47 53.82 -12.29 2.27
N ARG A 48 54.55 -13.41 2.26
CA ARG A 48 54.22 -14.60 3.06
C ARG A 48 54.27 -14.31 4.56
N LEU A 49 55.27 -13.59 5.05
CA LEU A 49 55.38 -13.19 6.45
C LEU A 49 54.19 -12.30 6.88
N HIS A 50 53.79 -11.34 6.06
CA HIS A 50 52.61 -10.51 6.34
C HIS A 50 51.32 -11.33 6.42
N ARG A 51 51.16 -12.37 5.58
CA ARG A 51 50.02 -13.29 5.63
C ARG A 51 50.01 -14.13 6.92
N ILE A 52 51.17 -14.64 7.34
CA ILE A 52 51.31 -15.39 8.59
C ILE A 52 50.90 -14.54 9.79
N GLU A 53 51.41 -13.32 9.87
CA GLU A 53 51.11 -12.43 11.00
C GLU A 53 49.64 -11.99 11.03
N ALA A 54 49.01 -11.78 9.87
CA ALA A 54 47.58 -11.50 9.78
C ALA A 54 46.75 -12.68 10.30
N LEU A 55 46.97 -13.90 9.80
CA LEU A 55 46.22 -15.09 10.20
C LEU A 55 46.44 -15.44 11.68
N LYS A 56 47.65 -15.27 12.20
CA LYS A 56 47.95 -15.45 13.62
C LYS A 56 47.18 -14.47 14.52
N ARG A 57 47.02 -13.20 14.10
CA ARG A 57 46.19 -12.22 14.82
C ARG A 57 44.72 -12.58 14.85
N PHE A 58 44.25 -13.33 13.85
CA PHE A 58 42.88 -13.85 13.79
C PHE A 58 42.69 -15.17 14.58
N GLY A 59 43.69 -15.58 15.37
CA GLY A 59 43.57 -16.72 16.29
C GLY A 59 43.94 -18.09 15.71
N TYR A 60 44.43 -18.15 14.46
CA TYR A 60 44.82 -19.41 13.83
C TYR A 60 46.08 -20.02 14.45
N SER A 61 46.11 -21.35 14.53
CA SER A 61 47.30 -22.09 14.93
C SER A 61 48.35 -22.10 13.82
N LEU A 62 49.65 -22.16 14.17
CA LEU A 62 50.73 -22.19 13.16
C LEU A 62 50.61 -23.36 12.16
N PRO A 63 50.16 -24.57 12.55
CA PRO A 63 49.85 -25.65 11.61
C PRO A 63 48.77 -25.30 10.57
N ASP A 64 47.66 -24.68 10.99
CA ASP A 64 46.56 -24.32 10.07
C ASP A 64 46.98 -23.24 9.08
N ILE A 65 47.78 -22.27 9.55
CA ILE A 65 48.37 -21.22 8.70
C ILE A 65 49.31 -21.85 7.66
N LYS A 66 50.10 -22.86 8.04
CA LYS A 66 50.99 -23.55 7.11
C LYS A 66 50.19 -24.29 6.03
N ALA A 67 49.19 -25.07 6.42
CA ALA A 67 48.33 -25.81 5.50
C ALA A 67 47.65 -24.86 4.50
N SER A 68 47.14 -23.72 4.97
CA SER A 68 46.53 -22.68 4.13
C SER A 68 47.47 -22.05 3.10
N LEU A 69 48.75 -21.86 3.46
CA LEU A 69 49.71 -21.14 2.63
C LEU A 69 50.50 -22.05 1.68
N ASP A 70 50.46 -23.37 1.90
CA ASP A 70 51.18 -24.37 1.11
C ASP A 70 50.32 -24.98 -0.01
N ASP A 71 48.98 -24.94 0.13
CA ASP A 71 48.08 -25.44 -0.91
C ASP A 71 47.97 -24.43 -2.07
N GLN A 72 48.41 -24.82 -3.27
CA GLN A 72 48.21 -24.06 -4.51
C GLN A 72 46.84 -24.32 -5.15
N LEU A 73 45.94 -25.06 -4.48
CA LEU A 73 44.58 -25.32 -4.92
C LEU A 73 43.53 -24.76 -3.93
N ALA A 74 42.75 -23.83 -4.48
CA ALA A 74 41.36 -23.47 -4.16
C ALA A 74 40.96 -22.60 -2.95
N ASP A 75 41.63 -22.60 -1.78
CA ASP A 75 41.13 -21.79 -0.64
C ASP A 75 42.14 -20.72 -0.15
N GLY A 76 41.98 -19.50 -0.67
CA GLY A 76 42.75 -18.35 -0.25
C GLY A 76 42.45 -17.92 1.20
N PRO A 77 43.27 -17.03 1.79
CA PRO A 77 43.08 -16.54 3.16
C PRO A 77 41.70 -15.90 3.41
N LEU A 78 41.01 -15.45 2.36
CA LEU A 78 39.64 -14.96 2.44
C LEU A 78 38.62 -16.07 2.77
N GLN A 79 38.70 -17.24 2.15
CA GLN A 79 37.76 -18.35 2.40
C GLN A 79 37.91 -18.90 3.83
N LEU A 80 39.13 -18.94 4.36
CA LEU A 80 39.35 -19.32 5.76
C LEU A 80 38.73 -18.31 6.73
N LEU A 81 38.94 -17.01 6.50
CA LEU A 81 38.30 -15.97 7.31
C LEU A 81 36.77 -16.06 7.23
N GLN A 82 36.20 -16.34 6.06
CA GLN A 82 34.77 -16.57 5.88
C GLN A 82 34.28 -17.80 6.66
N ARG A 83 35.03 -18.91 6.66
CA ARG A 83 34.70 -20.10 7.45
C ARG A 83 34.70 -19.82 8.95
N GLN A 84 35.71 -19.11 9.46
CA GLN A 84 35.80 -18.75 10.88
C GLN A 84 34.66 -17.82 11.31
N ILE A 85 34.31 -16.84 10.49
CA ILE A 85 33.14 -15.98 10.74
C ILE A 85 31.87 -16.83 10.82
N THR A 86 31.71 -17.78 9.91
CA THR A 86 30.55 -18.69 9.89
C THR A 86 30.45 -19.53 11.18
N GLU A 87 31.56 -20.10 11.64
CA GLU A 87 31.60 -20.90 12.87
C GLU A 87 31.29 -20.08 14.14
N LEU A 88 31.87 -18.87 14.25
CA LEU A 88 31.61 -17.97 15.37
C LEU A 88 30.15 -17.50 15.40
N ASN A 89 29.58 -17.15 14.24
CA ASN A 89 28.17 -16.80 14.12
C ASN A 89 27.26 -17.97 14.54
N ALA A 90 27.61 -19.20 14.18
CA ALA A 90 26.87 -20.40 14.61
C ALA A 90 26.98 -20.68 16.13
N GLN A 91 28.10 -20.33 16.77
CA GLN A 91 28.24 -20.43 18.22
C GLN A 91 27.41 -19.36 18.94
N ALA A 92 27.47 -18.11 18.48
CA ALA A 92 26.69 -17.00 19.05
C ALA A 92 25.19 -17.29 18.99
N SER A 93 24.71 -17.76 17.84
CA SER A 93 23.30 -18.12 17.64
C SER A 93 22.83 -19.22 18.62
N ARG A 94 23.65 -20.26 18.84
CA ARG A 94 23.35 -21.33 19.82
C ARG A 94 23.24 -20.81 21.25
N ALA A 95 24.15 -19.93 21.67
CA ALA A 95 24.14 -19.37 23.02
C ALA A 95 22.91 -18.46 23.25
N GLN A 96 22.57 -17.63 22.25
CA GLN A 96 21.38 -16.76 22.31
C GLN A 96 20.09 -17.58 22.44
N ARG A 97 19.97 -18.68 21.70
CA ARG A 97 18.82 -19.59 21.81
C ARG A 97 18.66 -20.18 23.20
N LEU A 98 19.73 -20.73 23.77
CA LEU A 98 19.68 -21.28 25.12
C LEU A 98 19.23 -20.22 26.14
N SER A 99 19.73 -19.00 26.02
CA SER A 99 19.30 -17.90 26.89
C SER A 99 17.80 -17.61 26.77
N ARG A 100 17.24 -17.61 25.56
CA ARG A 100 15.80 -17.36 25.35
C ARG A 100 14.93 -18.50 25.86
N HIS A 101 15.33 -19.76 25.64
CA HIS A 101 14.62 -20.91 26.20
C HIS A 101 14.56 -20.87 27.73
N LEU A 102 15.68 -20.52 28.37
CA LEU A 102 15.73 -20.39 29.83
C LEU A 102 14.83 -19.24 30.32
N GLN A 103 14.78 -18.13 29.57
CA GLN A 103 13.89 -17.02 29.89
C GLN A 103 12.41 -17.43 29.79
N TYR A 104 12.01 -18.14 28.74
CA TYR A 104 10.63 -18.64 28.64
C TYR A 104 10.26 -19.55 29.82
N ILE A 105 11.14 -20.47 30.21
CA ILE A 105 10.88 -21.36 31.35
C ILE A 105 10.72 -20.54 32.63
N ILE A 106 11.54 -19.49 32.82
CA ILE A 106 11.39 -18.56 33.93
C ILE A 106 10.01 -17.90 33.89
N ASP A 107 9.58 -17.41 32.73
CA ASP A 107 8.30 -16.69 32.59
C ASP A 107 7.10 -17.60 32.85
N VAL A 108 7.10 -18.84 32.34
CA VAL A 108 6.06 -19.84 32.63
C VAL A 108 5.98 -20.14 34.13
N VAL A 109 7.12 -20.36 34.77
CA VAL A 109 7.18 -20.71 36.20
C VAL A 109 6.79 -19.53 37.08
N ALA A 110 7.11 -18.30 36.67
CA ALA A 110 6.76 -17.08 37.40
C ALA A 110 5.27 -16.71 37.28
N ALA A 111 4.59 -17.13 36.20
CA ALA A 111 3.16 -16.91 36.01
C ALA A 111 2.28 -17.84 36.87
N GLY A 112 2.82 -18.97 37.35
CA GLY A 112 2.16 -19.86 38.31
C GLY A 112 2.27 -19.34 39.75
N SER A 113 1.16 -19.34 40.51
CA SER A 113 1.11 -18.77 41.86
C SER A 113 1.73 -19.65 42.97
N GLU A 114 2.18 -20.87 42.65
CA GLU A 114 3.07 -21.68 43.49
C GLU A 114 4.00 -22.46 42.55
N ILE A 115 5.32 -22.50 42.80
CA ILE A 115 6.25 -23.29 41.99
C ILE A 115 6.04 -24.77 42.33
N ALA A 116 5.02 -25.40 41.74
CA ALA A 116 4.82 -26.84 41.84
C ALA A 116 5.77 -27.55 40.87
N ALA A 117 6.31 -28.72 41.25
CA ALA A 117 7.20 -29.51 40.40
C ALA A 117 6.56 -29.89 39.04
N THR A 118 5.23 -29.87 38.96
CA THR A 118 4.43 -30.08 37.76
C THR A 118 4.55 -28.93 36.75
N ASP A 119 4.70 -27.68 37.19
CA ASP A 119 4.72 -26.51 36.29
C ASP A 119 6.04 -26.40 35.54
N TRP A 120 7.15 -26.75 36.22
CA TRP A 120 8.47 -26.86 35.59
C TRP A 120 8.51 -27.98 34.53
N LEU A 121 7.96 -29.15 34.84
CA LEU A 121 7.91 -30.29 33.91
C LEU A 121 7.03 -29.98 32.69
N ASN A 122 5.87 -29.35 32.91
CA ASN A 122 4.98 -28.91 31.86
C ASN A 122 5.65 -27.86 30.95
N ALA A 123 6.39 -26.91 31.51
CA ALA A 123 7.15 -25.91 30.74
C ALA A 123 8.24 -26.54 29.86
N LEU A 124 8.98 -27.52 30.39
CA LEU A 124 10.00 -28.25 29.65
C LEU A 124 9.39 -29.13 28.54
N GLU A 125 8.27 -29.79 28.82
CA GLU A 125 7.56 -30.60 27.83
C GLU A 125 7.04 -29.74 26.68
N LEU A 126 6.44 -28.57 26.97
CA LEU A 126 6.00 -27.62 25.94
C LEU A 126 7.17 -27.09 25.11
N MET A 127 8.28 -26.70 25.75
CA MET A 127 9.47 -26.21 25.04
C MET A 127 10.03 -27.27 24.10
N ASN A 128 10.08 -28.53 24.53
CA ASN A 128 10.52 -29.64 23.67
C ASN A 128 9.55 -29.88 22.50
N MET A 129 8.25 -29.73 22.70
CA MET A 129 7.25 -29.82 21.63
C MET A 129 7.43 -28.67 20.63
N TYR A 130 7.62 -27.43 21.09
CA TYR A 130 7.89 -26.31 20.20
C TYR A 130 9.15 -26.55 19.38
N GLN A 131 10.26 -26.99 19.98
CA GLN A 131 11.50 -27.31 19.27
C GLN A 131 11.38 -28.46 18.26
N LYS A 132 10.40 -29.35 18.45
CA LYS A 132 10.11 -30.46 17.53
C LYS A 132 9.33 -29.99 16.29
N HIS A 133 8.47 -28.99 16.44
CA HIS A 133 7.51 -28.57 15.41
C HIS A 133 7.83 -27.21 14.76
N LEU A 134 8.61 -26.37 15.44
CA LEU A 134 8.99 -25.02 15.02
C LEU A 134 10.49 -24.94 14.78
N ASP A 135 10.90 -24.15 13.79
CA ASP A 135 12.31 -23.77 13.65
C ASP A 135 12.70 -22.67 14.65
N ASP A 136 14.00 -22.31 14.64
CA ASP A 136 14.57 -21.34 15.56
C ASP A 136 13.92 -19.94 15.42
N ASP A 137 13.61 -19.51 14.19
CA ASP A 137 13.06 -18.17 13.91
C ASP A 137 11.57 -18.11 14.27
N GLU A 138 10.82 -19.18 13.98
CA GLU A 138 9.42 -19.36 14.36
C GLU A 138 9.23 -19.40 15.89
N LEU A 139 10.13 -20.11 16.58
CA LEU A 139 10.12 -20.17 18.04
C LEU A 139 10.45 -18.80 18.64
N ASP A 140 11.45 -18.10 18.10
CA ASP A 140 11.77 -16.74 18.52
C ASP A 140 10.60 -15.77 18.30
N ALA A 141 9.89 -15.91 17.17
CA ALA A 141 8.72 -15.10 16.86
C ALA A 141 7.56 -15.35 17.84
N LEU A 142 7.29 -16.62 18.16
CA LEU A 142 6.24 -17.03 19.10
C LEU A 142 6.49 -16.55 20.53
N LEU A 143 7.74 -16.60 20.98
CA LEU A 143 8.10 -16.28 22.37
C LEU A 143 8.34 -14.78 22.60
N ALA A 144 8.30 -13.98 21.55
CA ALA A 144 8.52 -12.55 21.67
C ALA A 144 7.34 -11.84 22.32
N SER A 145 7.66 -10.86 23.17
CA SER A 145 6.69 -9.95 23.80
C SER A 145 6.93 -8.51 23.33
N GLY A 146 5.86 -7.79 23.01
CA GLY A 146 5.90 -6.41 22.55
C GLY A 146 4.50 -5.81 22.41
N PRO A 147 4.38 -4.54 21.96
CA PRO A 147 3.07 -3.89 21.81
C PRO A 147 2.12 -4.67 20.91
N ASP A 148 2.65 -5.25 19.82
CA ASP A 148 1.86 -5.91 18.77
C ASP A 148 1.94 -7.45 18.80
N THR A 149 2.69 -8.04 19.73
CA THR A 149 2.91 -9.50 19.83
C THR A 149 2.72 -9.98 21.27
N VAL A 150 2.03 -11.09 21.45
CA VAL A 150 1.75 -11.67 22.77
C VAL A 150 2.27 -13.11 22.82
N PRO A 151 3.11 -13.48 23.80
CA PRO A 151 3.54 -14.86 23.93
C PRO A 151 2.40 -15.76 24.44
N PRO A 152 2.49 -17.09 24.28
CA PRO A 152 1.53 -18.04 24.85
C PRO A 152 1.38 -17.97 26.37
N THR A 153 2.35 -17.37 27.06
CA THR A 153 2.36 -17.14 28.51
C THR A 153 1.71 -15.84 28.95
N ASP A 154 1.21 -15.03 28.01
CA ASP A 154 0.58 -13.75 28.33
C ASP A 154 -0.69 -13.97 29.18
N PRO A 155 -0.86 -13.25 30.32
CA PRO A 155 -2.05 -13.39 31.16
C PRO A 155 -3.38 -13.16 30.42
N LEU A 156 -3.40 -12.32 29.38
CA LEU A 156 -4.58 -12.09 28.56
C LEU A 156 -4.99 -13.34 27.77
N TRP A 157 -4.01 -14.11 27.31
CA TRP A 157 -4.24 -15.35 26.58
C TRP A 157 -4.74 -16.45 27.53
N ILE A 158 -4.09 -16.60 28.69
CA ILE A 158 -4.48 -17.58 29.72
C ILE A 158 -5.91 -17.31 30.19
N ALA A 159 -6.24 -16.06 30.54
CA ALA A 159 -7.60 -15.71 30.98
C ALA A 159 -8.65 -15.99 29.90
N LEU A 160 -8.33 -15.74 28.63
CA LEU A 160 -9.27 -16.01 27.54
C LEU A 160 -9.52 -17.52 27.34
N ILE A 161 -8.50 -18.37 27.50
CA ILE A 161 -8.67 -19.83 27.47
C ILE A 161 -9.67 -20.26 28.55
N ASP A 162 -9.53 -19.74 29.78
CA ASP A 162 -10.45 -20.06 30.88
C ASP A 162 -11.87 -19.56 30.60
N GLU A 163 -12.03 -18.32 30.10
CA GLU A 163 -13.33 -17.75 29.74
C GLU A 163 -14.06 -18.59 28.68
N VAL A 164 -13.33 -19.02 27.64
CA VAL A 164 -13.88 -19.89 26.58
C VAL A 164 -14.20 -21.28 27.13
N GLY A 165 -13.33 -21.84 27.98
CA GLY A 165 -13.57 -23.12 28.64
C GLY A 165 -14.87 -23.11 29.47
N VAL A 166 -15.10 -22.04 30.22
CA VAL A 166 -16.35 -21.84 30.99
C VAL A 166 -17.56 -21.70 30.06
N ALA A 167 -17.44 -20.92 28.98
CA ALA A 167 -18.53 -20.73 28.01
C ALA A 167 -18.96 -22.06 27.36
N VAL A 168 -17.99 -22.90 26.98
CA VAL A 168 -18.24 -24.24 26.41
C VAL A 168 -18.88 -25.16 27.44
N GLN A 169 -18.35 -25.22 28.67
CA GLN A 169 -18.93 -26.05 29.75
C GLN A 169 -20.37 -25.66 30.10
N GLN A 170 -20.70 -24.37 30.00
CA GLN A 170 -22.05 -23.86 30.22
C GLN A 170 -22.97 -24.01 29.01
N ALA A 171 -22.47 -24.56 27.90
CA ALA A 171 -23.18 -24.68 26.63
C ALA A 171 -23.73 -23.32 26.15
N LEU A 172 -22.93 -22.26 26.28
CA LEU A 172 -23.30 -20.93 25.80
C LEU A 172 -23.55 -20.97 24.28
N PRO A 173 -24.71 -20.49 23.78
CA PRO A 173 -25.00 -20.50 22.35
C PRO A 173 -23.99 -19.67 21.55
N THR A 174 -23.43 -20.26 20.49
CA THR A 174 -22.41 -19.64 19.60
C THR A 174 -22.91 -18.39 18.89
N GLU A 175 -24.24 -18.29 18.68
CA GLU A 175 -24.89 -17.12 18.09
C GLU A 175 -25.08 -15.94 19.06
N SER A 176 -24.85 -16.13 20.37
CA SER A 176 -25.02 -15.06 21.35
C SER A 176 -23.93 -13.97 21.25
N ASP A 177 -24.28 -12.73 21.58
CA ASP A 177 -23.33 -11.61 21.58
C ASP A 177 -22.09 -11.86 22.46
N ALA A 178 -22.28 -12.56 23.58
CA ALA A 178 -21.20 -12.95 24.48
C ALA A 178 -20.23 -13.95 23.82
N ALA A 179 -20.76 -14.95 23.11
CA ALA A 179 -19.93 -15.91 22.38
C ALA A 179 -19.16 -15.24 21.23
N GLN A 180 -19.84 -14.38 20.46
CA GLN A 180 -19.24 -13.62 19.37
C GLN A 180 -18.10 -12.70 19.86
N ALA A 181 -18.27 -12.06 21.02
CA ALA A 181 -17.24 -11.21 21.61
C ALA A 181 -15.99 -12.01 22.04
N LEU A 182 -16.17 -13.21 22.60
CA LEU A 182 -15.07 -14.13 22.91
C LEU A 182 -14.34 -14.57 21.65
N ALA A 183 -15.08 -14.91 20.58
CA ALA A 183 -14.50 -15.31 19.30
C ALA A 183 -13.64 -14.21 18.67
N TRP A 184 -14.11 -12.94 18.64
CA TRP A 184 -13.31 -11.81 18.16
C TRP A 184 -12.01 -11.63 18.95
N ARG A 185 -12.08 -11.72 20.28
CA ARG A 185 -10.89 -11.63 21.15
C ARG A 185 -9.91 -12.77 20.86
N TRP A 186 -10.42 -13.98 20.68
CA TRP A 186 -9.61 -15.16 20.37
C TRP A 186 -8.83 -14.96 19.07
N ILE A 187 -9.51 -14.61 17.99
CA ILE A 187 -8.87 -14.41 16.69
C ILE A 187 -7.84 -13.27 16.73
N LYS A 188 -8.15 -12.15 17.40
CA LYS A 188 -7.22 -11.02 17.56
C LYS A 188 -5.95 -11.43 18.33
N LEU A 189 -6.08 -12.23 19.39
CA LEU A 189 -4.91 -12.72 20.13
C LEU A 189 -4.12 -13.79 19.37
N VAL A 190 -4.78 -14.68 18.63
CA VAL A 190 -4.08 -15.63 17.73
C VAL A 190 -3.24 -14.88 16.69
N ILE A 191 -3.83 -13.87 16.02
CA ILE A 191 -3.11 -13.03 15.05
C ILE A 191 -1.89 -12.36 15.69
N ARG A 192 -2.03 -11.78 16.90
CA ARG A 192 -0.90 -11.16 17.60
C ARG A 192 0.15 -12.18 18.03
N MET A 193 -0.25 -13.35 18.52
CA MET A 193 0.63 -14.42 18.98
C MET A 193 1.47 -14.99 17.83
N THR A 194 0.88 -15.15 16.65
CA THR A 194 1.58 -15.68 15.48
C THR A 194 2.19 -14.58 14.62
N ARG A 195 2.10 -13.31 15.04
CA ARG A 195 2.45 -12.13 14.22
C ARG A 195 1.80 -12.15 12.84
N ASN A 196 0.60 -12.72 12.77
CA ASN A 196 -0.16 -12.98 11.56
C ASN A 196 0.52 -13.92 10.54
N ASP A 197 1.52 -14.70 10.95
CA ASP A 197 2.16 -15.71 10.10
C ASP A 197 1.25 -16.96 9.97
N PRO A 198 0.76 -17.29 8.76
CA PRO A 198 -0.12 -18.42 8.55
C PRO A 198 0.59 -19.78 8.68
N ALA A 199 1.90 -19.86 8.42
CA ALA A 199 2.67 -21.09 8.57
C ALA A 199 2.83 -21.43 10.06
N LEU A 200 3.23 -20.44 10.87
CA LEU A 200 3.34 -20.57 12.32
C LEU A 200 1.99 -20.91 12.95
N ALA A 201 0.92 -20.21 12.57
CA ALA A 201 -0.43 -20.49 13.07
C ALA A 201 -0.88 -21.92 12.75
N THR A 202 -0.61 -22.40 11.53
CA THR A 202 -0.94 -23.77 11.09
C THR A 202 -0.15 -24.80 11.89
N LYS A 203 1.17 -24.60 12.09
CA LYS A 203 2.01 -25.50 12.89
C LYS A 203 1.53 -25.58 14.33
N LEU A 204 1.17 -24.45 14.95
CA LEU A 204 0.61 -24.43 16.30
C LEU A 204 -0.73 -25.16 16.38
N MET A 205 -1.64 -24.94 15.42
CA MET A 205 -2.91 -25.66 15.36
C MET A 205 -2.70 -27.18 15.18
N MET A 206 -1.80 -27.59 14.28
CA MET A 206 -1.46 -29.00 14.06
C MET A 206 -0.80 -29.63 15.29
N MET A 207 0.05 -28.90 16.00
CA MET A 207 0.62 -29.34 17.27
C MET A 207 -0.50 -29.56 18.31
N GLN A 208 -1.44 -28.61 18.43
CA GLN A 208 -2.58 -28.73 19.33
C GLN A 208 -3.51 -29.89 18.96
N LEU A 209 -3.67 -30.23 17.68
CA LEU A 209 -4.48 -31.37 17.23
C LEU A 209 -3.74 -32.72 17.32
N GLY A 210 -2.43 -32.73 17.09
CA GLY A 210 -1.61 -33.94 17.00
C GLY A 210 -0.98 -34.40 18.32
N GLU A 211 -0.78 -33.50 19.29
CA GLU A 211 -0.11 -33.80 20.57
C GLU A 211 -1.11 -33.69 21.74
N PRO A 212 -1.75 -34.80 22.20
CA PRO A 212 -2.73 -34.76 23.30
C PRO A 212 -2.19 -34.13 24.59
N ARG A 213 -0.88 -34.28 24.82
CA ARG A 213 -0.20 -33.71 25.97
C ARG A 213 -0.10 -32.19 25.89
N ALA A 214 0.07 -31.60 24.70
CA ALA A 214 0.05 -30.15 24.51
C ALA A 214 -1.30 -29.55 24.95
N ARG A 215 -2.41 -30.19 24.56
CA ARG A 215 -3.77 -29.78 24.97
C ARG A 215 -3.97 -29.83 26.48
N GLN A 216 -3.47 -30.87 27.14
CA GLN A 216 -3.56 -31.00 28.59
C GLN A 216 -2.79 -29.91 29.33
N ILE A 217 -1.63 -29.50 28.80
CA ILE A 217 -0.81 -28.48 29.44
C ILE A 217 -1.37 -27.07 29.17
N VAL A 218 -1.77 -26.77 27.94
CA VAL A 218 -2.25 -25.44 27.54
C VAL A 218 -3.72 -25.22 27.93
N GLY A 219 -4.50 -26.29 28.10
CA GLY A 219 -5.93 -26.20 28.47
C GLY A 219 -6.89 -25.97 27.29
N ILE A 220 -6.39 -26.04 26.04
CA ILE A 220 -7.23 -25.88 24.83
C ILE A 220 -7.73 -27.23 24.37
N THR A 221 -9.06 -27.41 24.35
CA THR A 221 -9.71 -28.64 23.86
C THR A 221 -10.15 -28.51 22.40
N VAL A 222 -10.39 -29.65 21.74
CA VAL A 222 -10.93 -29.65 20.35
C VAL A 222 -12.33 -29.03 20.31
N GLU A 223 -13.16 -29.30 21.31
CA GLU A 223 -14.50 -28.72 21.45
C GLU A 223 -14.46 -27.19 21.54
N MET A 224 -13.50 -26.63 22.27
CA MET A 224 -13.30 -25.17 22.31
C MET A 224 -12.94 -24.58 20.95
N LEU A 225 -12.11 -25.27 20.18
CA LEU A 225 -11.71 -24.82 18.84
C LEU A 225 -12.90 -24.83 17.86
N GLU A 226 -13.70 -25.89 17.88
CA GLU A 226 -14.92 -26.01 17.08
C GLU A 226 -15.95 -24.94 17.48
N TRP A 227 -16.15 -24.73 18.78
CA TRP A 227 -17.07 -23.71 19.29
C TRP A 227 -16.64 -22.28 18.92
N ILE A 228 -15.34 -21.97 18.99
CA ILE A 228 -14.81 -20.67 18.57
C ILE A 228 -15.00 -20.43 17.07
N ASP A 229 -14.75 -21.43 16.24
CA ASP A 229 -14.92 -21.32 14.77
C ASP A 229 -16.39 -21.03 14.40
N GLU A 230 -17.32 -21.73 15.05
CA GLU A 230 -18.75 -21.52 14.87
C GLU A 230 -19.19 -20.12 15.37
N ALA A 231 -18.77 -19.73 16.57
CA ALA A 231 -19.07 -18.41 17.15
C ALA A 231 -18.47 -17.27 16.31
N PHE A 232 -17.27 -17.44 15.76
CA PHE A 232 -16.64 -16.46 14.89
C PHE A 232 -17.38 -16.31 13.56
N THR A 233 -17.87 -17.42 13.00
CA THR A 233 -18.69 -17.41 11.79
C THR A 233 -19.98 -16.63 12.02
N HIS A 234 -20.66 -16.86 13.16
CA HIS A 234 -21.81 -16.07 13.57
C HIS A 234 -21.48 -14.58 13.71
N ALA A 235 -20.34 -14.25 14.35
CA ALA A 235 -19.91 -12.87 14.57
C ALA A 235 -19.67 -12.11 13.26
N ARG A 236 -19.01 -12.74 12.28
CA ARG A 236 -18.83 -12.17 10.93
C ARG A 236 -20.17 -11.96 10.22
N CYS A 237 -21.08 -12.93 10.29
CA CYS A 237 -22.41 -12.82 9.70
C CYS A 237 -23.24 -11.70 10.34
N ALA A 238 -23.19 -11.55 11.65
CA ALA A 238 -23.88 -10.48 12.38
C ALA A 238 -23.36 -9.09 11.97
N LEU A 239 -22.05 -8.95 11.79
CA LEU A 239 -21.44 -7.71 11.34
C LEU A 239 -21.81 -7.38 9.88
N LEU A 240 -21.77 -8.37 8.98
CA LEU A 240 -22.23 -8.23 7.59
C LEU A 240 -23.72 -7.87 7.49
N ALA A 241 -24.57 -8.43 8.35
CA ALA A 241 -26.02 -8.20 8.32
C ALA A 241 -26.41 -6.73 8.47
N LYS A 242 -25.56 -5.88 9.09
CA LYS A 242 -25.78 -4.43 9.21
C LYS A 242 -25.87 -3.71 7.85
N TYR A 243 -25.35 -4.32 6.78
CA TYR A 243 -25.25 -3.74 5.44
C TYR A 243 -26.22 -4.38 4.43
N LEU A 244 -26.96 -5.40 4.87
CA LEU A 244 -27.73 -6.30 4.00
C LEU A 244 -29.22 -6.28 4.34
N ALA A 245 -30.06 -6.53 3.34
CA ALA A 245 -31.46 -6.83 3.60
C ALA A 245 -31.59 -8.19 4.32
N PRO A 246 -32.65 -8.46 5.10
CA PRO A 246 -32.78 -9.71 5.87
C PRO A 246 -32.59 -10.99 5.03
N VAL A 247 -33.21 -11.07 3.85
CA VAL A 247 -33.07 -12.22 2.94
C VAL A 247 -31.62 -12.40 2.45
N GLN A 248 -30.93 -11.29 2.19
CA GLN A 248 -29.52 -11.30 1.78
C GLN A 248 -28.60 -11.73 2.93
N ALA A 249 -28.89 -11.27 4.15
CA ALA A 249 -28.14 -11.68 5.34
C ALA A 249 -28.27 -13.19 5.61
N ASP A 250 -29.46 -13.77 5.43
CA ASP A 250 -29.67 -15.21 5.57
C ASP A 250 -28.97 -16.02 4.47
N GLU A 251 -28.92 -15.52 3.24
CA GLU A 251 -28.15 -16.10 2.14
C GLU A 251 -26.65 -16.13 2.46
N VAL A 252 -26.09 -14.98 2.85
CA VAL A 252 -24.67 -14.87 3.23
C VAL A 252 -24.35 -15.80 4.39
N ARG A 253 -25.21 -15.83 5.42
CA ARG A 253 -25.03 -16.75 6.55
C ARG A 253 -24.92 -18.19 6.08
N ARG A 254 -25.88 -18.66 5.27
CA ARG A 254 -25.87 -20.05 4.77
C ARG A 254 -24.57 -20.40 4.04
N ARG A 255 -24.07 -19.47 3.22
CA ARG A 255 -22.82 -19.65 2.45
C ARG A 255 -21.58 -19.65 3.33
N GLN A 256 -21.49 -18.75 4.31
CA GLN A 256 -20.36 -18.72 5.25
C GLN A 256 -20.22 -20.05 6.00
N PHE A 257 -21.31 -20.61 6.52
CA PHE A 257 -21.29 -21.92 7.19
C PHE A 257 -20.93 -23.10 6.26
N ALA A 258 -21.20 -22.99 4.96
CA ALA A 258 -20.75 -23.98 3.99
C ALA A 258 -19.26 -23.81 3.64
N ALA A 259 -18.80 -22.56 3.49
CA ALA A 259 -17.45 -22.22 3.06
C ALA A 259 -16.39 -22.56 4.11
N VAL A 260 -16.68 -22.37 5.40
CA VAL A 260 -15.76 -22.66 6.52
C VAL A 260 -15.28 -24.12 6.50
N LYS A 261 -16.10 -25.05 6.00
CA LYS A 261 -15.75 -26.48 5.91
C LYS A 261 -14.75 -26.83 4.81
N SER A 262 -14.49 -25.93 3.86
CA SER A 262 -13.74 -26.24 2.64
C SER A 262 -12.21 -26.08 2.73
N GLN A 263 -11.69 -25.45 3.80
CA GLN A 263 -10.28 -25.01 3.94
C GLN A 263 -9.71 -24.24 2.71
N ALA A 264 -10.56 -23.79 1.78
CA ALA A 264 -10.12 -23.19 0.53
C ALA A 264 -9.47 -21.82 0.73
N TRP A 265 -9.97 -21.02 1.69
CA TRP A 265 -9.45 -19.70 2.01
C TRP A 265 -8.02 -19.75 2.57
N PRO A 266 -7.71 -20.52 3.64
CA PRO A 266 -6.34 -20.65 4.15
C PRO A 266 -5.33 -21.11 3.09
N ALA A 267 -5.69 -22.11 2.27
CA ALA A 267 -4.82 -22.62 1.22
C ALA A 267 -4.46 -21.55 0.19
N LEU A 268 -5.45 -20.74 -0.21
CA LEU A 268 -5.26 -19.68 -1.20
C LEU A 268 -4.42 -18.51 -0.65
N VAL A 269 -4.59 -18.17 0.63
CA VAL A 269 -3.79 -17.15 1.33
C VAL A 269 -2.32 -17.57 1.40
N VAL A 270 -2.05 -18.83 1.77
CA VAL A 270 -0.68 -19.38 1.82
C VAL A 270 -0.02 -19.37 0.43
N GLU A 271 -0.74 -19.80 -0.60
CA GLU A 271 -0.22 -19.81 -1.98
C GLU A 271 0.14 -18.39 -2.46
N LEU A 272 -0.75 -17.41 -2.22
CA LEU A 272 -0.50 -16.02 -2.61
C LEU A 272 0.68 -15.41 -1.85
N ARG A 273 0.78 -15.69 -0.55
CA ARG A 273 1.87 -15.19 0.30
C ARG A 273 3.23 -15.74 -0.14
N ALA A 274 3.31 -17.02 -0.48
CA ALA A 274 4.55 -17.60 -1.00
C ALA A 274 5.04 -16.89 -2.27
N HIS A 275 4.14 -16.46 -3.17
CA HIS A 275 4.50 -15.66 -4.34
C HIS A 275 4.97 -14.25 -3.98
N MET A 276 4.29 -13.60 -3.02
CA MET A 276 4.67 -12.28 -2.51
C MET A 276 6.08 -12.29 -1.89
N GLU A 277 6.36 -13.26 -1.02
CA GLU A 277 7.64 -13.41 -0.33
C GLU A 277 8.78 -13.81 -1.28
N ALA A 278 8.48 -14.59 -2.32
CA ALA A 278 9.41 -14.89 -3.39
C ALA A 278 9.66 -13.70 -4.35
N GLY A 279 8.98 -12.57 -4.15
CA GLY A 279 9.13 -11.36 -4.97
C GLY A 279 8.60 -11.53 -6.40
N VAL A 280 7.67 -12.45 -6.62
CA VAL A 280 7.07 -12.68 -7.94
C VAL A 280 6.25 -11.45 -8.34
N ASP A 281 6.37 -10.99 -9.58
CA ASP A 281 5.57 -9.86 -10.06
C ASP A 281 4.07 -10.17 -9.97
N ALA A 282 3.29 -9.21 -9.48
CA ALA A 282 1.86 -9.38 -9.25
C ALA A 282 1.07 -9.62 -10.55
N GLY A 283 1.60 -9.17 -11.69
CA GLY A 283 1.05 -9.44 -13.03
C GLY A 283 1.38 -10.80 -13.61
N ALA A 284 2.27 -11.57 -12.98
CA ALA A 284 2.73 -12.84 -13.52
C ALA A 284 1.57 -13.86 -13.60
N ALA A 285 1.58 -14.69 -14.63
CA ALA A 285 0.53 -15.68 -14.89
C ALA A 285 0.18 -16.59 -13.68
N PRO A 286 1.15 -17.06 -12.86
CA PRO A 286 0.83 -17.83 -11.65
C PRO A 286 -0.01 -17.04 -10.63
N VAL A 287 0.31 -15.76 -10.43
CA VAL A 287 -0.43 -14.87 -9.50
C VAL A 287 -1.82 -14.57 -10.06
N GLN A 288 -1.94 -14.40 -11.38
CA GLN A 288 -3.24 -14.20 -12.04
C GLN A 288 -4.18 -15.40 -11.92
N ALA A 289 -3.64 -16.62 -11.93
CA ALA A 289 -4.43 -17.82 -11.65
C ALA A 289 -4.95 -17.85 -10.20
N ILE A 290 -4.16 -17.36 -9.24
CA ILE A 290 -4.58 -17.21 -7.84
C ILE A 290 -5.70 -16.17 -7.72
N VAL A 291 -5.57 -15.00 -8.35
CA VAL A 291 -6.58 -13.93 -8.34
C VAL A 291 -7.93 -14.43 -8.87
N LYS A 292 -7.95 -15.19 -9.97
CA LYS A 292 -9.19 -15.76 -10.51
C LYS A 292 -9.86 -16.72 -9.54
N ARG A 293 -9.09 -17.61 -8.90
CA ARG A 293 -9.61 -18.51 -7.87
C ARG A 293 -10.09 -17.74 -6.64
N TRP A 294 -9.43 -16.65 -6.28
CA TRP A 294 -9.85 -15.77 -5.19
C TRP A 294 -11.22 -15.15 -5.45
N GLN A 295 -11.42 -14.61 -6.65
CA GLN A 295 -12.72 -14.06 -7.06
C GLN A 295 -13.81 -15.12 -7.06
N GLN A 296 -13.54 -16.30 -7.61
CA GLN A 296 -14.49 -17.40 -7.62
C GLN A 296 -14.87 -17.83 -6.20
N LEU A 297 -13.86 -18.03 -5.33
CA LEU A 297 -14.10 -18.43 -3.95
C LEU A 297 -14.85 -17.35 -3.16
N PHE A 298 -14.61 -16.07 -3.45
CA PHE A 298 -15.38 -14.96 -2.91
C PHE A 298 -16.86 -15.06 -3.29
N LEU A 299 -17.16 -15.25 -4.58
CA LEU A 299 -18.55 -15.40 -5.03
C LEU A 299 -19.21 -16.60 -4.35
N GLU A 300 -18.56 -17.77 -4.35
CA GLU A 300 -19.08 -18.98 -3.73
C GLU A 300 -19.37 -18.79 -2.22
N SER A 301 -18.46 -18.10 -1.51
CA SER A 301 -18.52 -17.91 -0.06
C SER A 301 -19.52 -16.86 0.41
N PHE A 302 -19.88 -15.88 -0.44
CA PHE A 302 -20.66 -14.72 -0.01
C PHE A 302 -21.93 -14.47 -0.81
N CYS A 303 -21.88 -14.47 -2.15
CA CYS A 303 -22.93 -13.85 -2.96
C CYS A 303 -23.48 -14.69 -4.14
N GLY A 304 -22.77 -15.73 -4.57
CA GLY A 304 -23.10 -16.45 -5.81
C GLY A 304 -23.09 -15.51 -7.01
N ASP A 305 -24.12 -15.58 -7.85
CA ASP A 305 -24.27 -14.74 -9.05
C ASP A 305 -25.02 -13.41 -8.78
N ASP A 306 -25.34 -13.08 -7.53
CA ASP A 306 -26.04 -11.84 -7.17
C ASP A 306 -25.06 -10.66 -7.10
N ALA A 307 -25.00 -9.88 -8.19
CA ALA A 307 -24.14 -8.70 -8.30
C ALA A 307 -24.49 -7.57 -7.30
N VAL A 308 -25.76 -7.46 -6.89
CA VAL A 308 -26.17 -6.43 -5.91
C VAL A 308 -25.70 -6.84 -4.52
N LEU A 309 -25.84 -8.12 -4.17
CA LEU A 309 -25.31 -8.69 -2.94
C LEU A 309 -23.78 -8.60 -2.92
N GLU A 310 -23.12 -8.91 -4.02
CA GLU A 310 -21.67 -8.77 -4.18
C GLU A 310 -21.21 -7.34 -3.85
N ALA A 311 -21.83 -6.34 -4.46
CA ALA A 311 -21.48 -4.94 -4.23
C ALA A 311 -21.66 -4.53 -2.75
N ARG A 312 -22.71 -5.01 -2.09
CA ARG A 312 -22.97 -4.73 -0.67
C ARG A 312 -22.00 -5.44 0.26
N VAL A 313 -21.65 -6.70 -0.01
CA VAL A 313 -20.65 -7.44 0.78
C VAL A 313 -19.29 -6.79 0.64
N ARG A 314 -18.90 -6.35 -0.58
CA ARG A 314 -17.66 -5.60 -0.79
C ARG A 314 -17.66 -4.26 -0.05
N ASP A 315 -18.77 -3.52 -0.07
CA ASP A 315 -18.91 -2.27 0.72
C ASP A 315 -18.78 -2.51 2.23
N ALA A 316 -19.39 -3.57 2.76
CA ALA A 316 -19.26 -3.96 4.15
C ALA A 316 -17.81 -4.30 4.52
N LEU A 317 -17.13 -5.12 3.70
CA LEU A 317 -15.72 -5.46 3.88
C LEU A 317 -14.82 -4.23 3.86
N MET A 318 -15.12 -3.22 3.04
CA MET A 318 -14.36 -1.98 2.99
C MET A 318 -14.56 -1.10 4.24
N ARG A 319 -15.74 -1.13 4.85
CA ARG A 319 -16.10 -0.26 5.97
C ARG A 319 -15.83 -0.85 7.35
N GLU A 320 -15.76 -2.17 7.45
CA GLU A 320 -15.58 -2.89 8.71
C GLU A 320 -14.21 -3.59 8.73
N PRO A 321 -13.16 -2.97 9.32
CA PRO A 321 -11.83 -3.57 9.40
C PRO A 321 -11.82 -4.97 10.02
N ASP A 322 -12.70 -5.21 11.00
CA ASP A 322 -12.83 -6.51 11.65
C ASP A 322 -13.28 -7.63 10.67
N LEU A 323 -14.01 -7.32 9.59
CA LEU A 323 -14.36 -8.32 8.57
C LEU A 323 -13.17 -8.78 7.71
N GLN A 324 -12.11 -7.96 7.67
CA GLN A 324 -10.86 -8.27 6.95
C GLN A 324 -9.89 -9.10 7.81
N LEU A 325 -10.16 -9.25 9.11
CA LEU A 325 -9.33 -10.06 9.99
C LEU A 325 -9.33 -11.52 9.55
N GLY A 326 -8.13 -12.05 9.38
CA GLY A 326 -7.87 -13.46 9.13
C GLY A 326 -6.38 -13.76 9.23
N ILE A 327 -6.06 -15.00 9.60
CA ILE A 327 -4.68 -15.46 9.71
C ILE A 327 -4.00 -15.39 8.34
N GLY A 328 -2.87 -14.69 8.28
CA GLY A 328 -2.14 -14.47 7.03
C GLY A 328 -2.75 -13.42 6.12
N LEU A 329 -3.79 -12.69 6.55
CA LEU A 329 -4.31 -11.52 5.85
C LEU A 329 -3.79 -10.27 6.55
N ASP A 330 -2.76 -9.64 5.99
CA ASP A 330 -2.24 -8.35 6.43
C ASP A 330 -2.30 -7.34 5.29
N ASP A 331 -2.05 -6.06 5.61
CA ASP A 331 -2.08 -4.96 4.64
C ASP A 331 -1.13 -5.21 3.45
N SER A 332 -0.01 -5.90 3.66
CA SER A 332 0.97 -6.18 2.61
C SER A 332 0.44 -7.20 1.60
N LEU A 333 -0.18 -8.29 2.08
CA LEU A 333 -0.79 -9.30 1.23
C LEU A 333 -2.03 -8.75 0.52
N LEU A 334 -2.84 -7.94 1.20
CA LEU A 334 -3.99 -7.27 0.59
C LEU A 334 -3.54 -6.29 -0.50
N ALA A 335 -2.48 -5.51 -0.27
CA ALA A 335 -1.89 -4.64 -1.28
C ALA A 335 -1.30 -5.44 -2.47
N TYR A 336 -0.67 -6.58 -2.21
CA TYR A 336 -0.14 -7.46 -3.26
C TYR A 336 -1.24 -8.11 -4.11
N LEU A 337 -2.28 -8.64 -3.46
CA LEU A 337 -3.49 -9.16 -4.12
C LEU A 337 -4.14 -8.07 -4.97
N HIS A 338 -4.24 -6.86 -4.43
CA HIS A 338 -4.81 -5.71 -5.11
C HIS A 338 -3.99 -5.31 -6.34
N LYS A 339 -2.65 -5.22 -6.20
CA LYS A 339 -1.75 -5.01 -7.34
C LYS A 339 -1.92 -6.09 -8.40
N ALA A 340 -2.07 -7.36 -8.00
CA ALA A 340 -2.29 -8.46 -8.92
C ALA A 340 -3.64 -8.32 -9.64
N HIS A 341 -4.68 -7.89 -8.93
CA HIS A 341 -5.98 -7.61 -9.53
C HIS A 341 -5.89 -6.51 -10.59
N ILE A 342 -5.11 -5.45 -10.35
CA ILE A 342 -4.89 -4.34 -11.31
C ILE A 342 -4.17 -4.81 -12.58
N VAL A 343 -3.07 -5.57 -12.46
CA VAL A 343 -2.24 -5.97 -13.62
C VAL A 343 -2.89 -7.08 -14.46
N GLY A 344 -3.81 -7.85 -13.87
CA GLY A 344 -4.51 -8.97 -14.48
C GLY A 344 -5.67 -8.63 -15.41
N HIS A 345 -6.20 -7.42 -15.26
CA HIS A 345 -7.20 -6.90 -16.17
C HIS A 345 -6.48 -6.34 -17.41
N ASP A 346 -6.90 -6.81 -18.58
CA ASP A 346 -6.59 -6.14 -19.84
C ASP A 346 -7.20 -4.72 -19.75
N MET A 347 -6.35 -3.74 -19.47
CA MET A 347 -6.72 -2.34 -19.22
C MET A 347 -6.99 -1.59 -20.51
N THR A 348 -7.87 -2.14 -21.35
CA THR A 348 -8.64 -1.36 -22.31
C THR A 348 -10.10 -1.46 -21.90
N PRO A 349 -10.65 -0.49 -21.11
CA PRO A 349 -12.09 -0.36 -21.11
C PRO A 349 -12.51 -0.15 -22.58
N PRO A 350 -13.65 -0.70 -23.03
CA PRO A 350 -14.23 -0.22 -24.27
C PRO A 350 -14.33 1.30 -24.13
N ASN A 351 -13.71 2.01 -25.07
CA ASN A 351 -13.61 3.46 -25.12
C ASN A 351 -15.00 4.04 -25.46
N ALA A 352 -16.01 3.79 -24.63
CA ALA A 352 -17.43 3.89 -24.97
C ALA A 352 -18.29 4.58 -23.88
N GLY A 353 -17.67 5.14 -22.83
CA GLY A 353 -18.38 5.82 -21.74
C GLY A 353 -17.53 6.88 -21.03
N PRO A 354 -18.14 7.74 -20.18
CA PRO A 354 -17.41 8.76 -19.46
C PRO A 354 -16.50 8.10 -18.44
N LYS A 355 -15.31 8.68 -18.26
CA LYS A 355 -14.37 8.18 -17.26
C LYS A 355 -15.00 8.17 -15.86
N PRO A 356 -14.72 7.16 -15.01
CA PRO A 356 -15.26 7.04 -13.66
C PRO A 356 -15.15 8.32 -12.82
N SER A 357 -14.01 9.00 -12.88
CA SER A 357 -13.75 10.27 -12.19
C SER A 357 -14.68 11.38 -12.68
N ALA A 358 -14.90 11.48 -13.99
CA ALA A 358 -15.79 12.47 -14.60
C ALA A 358 -17.25 12.28 -14.15
N LEU A 359 -17.72 11.03 -14.07
CA LEU A 359 -19.05 10.71 -13.57
C LEU A 359 -19.19 11.01 -12.07
N MET A 360 -18.17 10.69 -11.26
CA MET A 360 -18.15 11.03 -9.84
C MET A 360 -18.26 12.55 -9.64
N VAL A 361 -17.45 13.34 -10.35
CA VAL A 361 -17.45 14.80 -10.24
C VAL A 361 -18.80 15.37 -10.66
N ALA A 362 -19.39 14.90 -11.77
CA ALA A 362 -20.72 15.30 -12.20
C ALA A 362 -21.79 14.95 -11.16
N THR A 363 -21.69 13.77 -10.53
CA THR A 363 -22.59 13.34 -9.45
C THR A 363 -22.49 14.24 -8.23
N GLN A 364 -21.28 14.69 -7.84
CA GLN A 364 -21.12 15.64 -6.74
C GLN A 364 -21.72 17.01 -7.06
N ARG A 365 -21.59 17.50 -8.30
CA ARG A 365 -22.25 18.74 -8.73
C ARG A 365 -23.79 18.61 -8.73
N ALA A 366 -24.32 17.47 -9.15
CA ALA A 366 -25.75 17.19 -9.08
C ALA A 366 -26.27 17.09 -7.63
N ALA A 367 -25.50 16.42 -6.75
CA ALA A 367 -25.82 16.37 -5.32
C ALA A 367 -25.89 17.77 -4.70
N HIS A 368 -25.00 18.68 -5.12
CA HIS A 368 -25.03 20.08 -4.68
C HIS A 368 -26.35 20.77 -5.01
N GLN A 369 -26.87 20.57 -6.23
CA GLN A 369 -28.15 21.12 -6.65
C GLN A 369 -29.31 20.65 -5.76
N LEU A 370 -29.23 19.45 -5.19
CA LEU A 370 -30.27 18.86 -4.34
C LEU A 370 -30.13 19.19 -2.85
N LEU A 371 -28.90 19.27 -2.33
CA LEU A 371 -28.63 19.25 -0.90
C LEU A 371 -28.33 20.61 -0.28
N ASP A 372 -27.62 21.47 -1.00
CA ASP A 372 -26.94 22.60 -0.38
C ASP A 372 -27.65 23.91 -0.71
N ARG A 373 -27.80 24.80 0.27
CA ARG A 373 -28.46 26.10 0.09
C ARG A 373 -27.78 27.15 0.98
N PRO A 374 -27.48 28.37 0.47
CA PRO A 374 -27.65 28.82 -0.93
C PRO A 374 -26.66 28.14 -1.88
N LEU A 375 -26.97 27.98 -3.17
CA LEU A 375 -26.05 27.33 -4.10
C LEU A 375 -24.72 28.12 -4.22
N VAL A 376 -23.61 27.41 -4.23
CA VAL A 376 -22.26 27.96 -4.51
C VAL A 376 -22.01 27.94 -6.01
N LEU A 377 -22.42 26.85 -6.66
CA LEU A 377 -22.37 26.68 -8.11
C LEU A 377 -23.79 26.40 -8.61
N ASP A 378 -24.38 27.34 -9.32
CA ASP A 378 -25.65 27.15 -10.01
C ASP A 378 -25.38 26.44 -11.35
N ASP A 379 -25.69 25.14 -11.42
CA ASP A 379 -25.43 24.30 -12.58
C ASP A 379 -26.77 23.78 -13.12
N PRO A 380 -27.38 24.47 -14.10
CA PRO A 380 -28.75 24.25 -14.52
C PRO A 380 -28.96 22.89 -15.19
N VAL A 381 -27.87 22.25 -15.63
CA VAL A 381 -27.91 20.96 -16.32
C VAL A 381 -27.25 19.84 -15.53
N ALA A 382 -26.75 20.07 -14.31
CA ALA A 382 -26.04 19.05 -13.51
C ALA A 382 -26.85 17.77 -13.31
N LEU A 383 -28.15 17.89 -13.05
CA LEU A 383 -29.03 16.73 -12.87
C LEU A 383 -29.37 16.10 -14.22
N THR A 384 -29.77 16.90 -15.21
CA THR A 384 -30.24 16.39 -16.50
C THR A 384 -29.14 15.70 -17.29
N VAL A 385 -27.89 16.18 -17.20
CA VAL A 385 -26.75 15.59 -17.92
C VAL A 385 -26.38 14.20 -17.40
N LEU A 386 -26.69 13.87 -16.13
CA LEU A 386 -26.45 12.54 -15.59
C LEU A 386 -27.40 11.48 -16.17
N GLY A 387 -28.61 11.87 -16.57
CA GLY A 387 -29.66 10.94 -16.99
C GLY A 387 -30.58 10.53 -15.83
N ALA A 388 -31.78 10.06 -16.19
CA ALA A 388 -32.85 9.80 -15.21
C ALA A 388 -32.50 8.67 -14.22
N ALA A 389 -31.81 7.62 -14.68
CA ALA A 389 -31.44 6.47 -13.84
C ALA A 389 -30.42 6.88 -12.77
N GLU A 390 -29.38 7.62 -13.16
CA GLU A 390 -28.34 8.12 -12.27
C GLU A 390 -28.88 9.15 -11.29
N VAL A 391 -29.78 10.05 -11.72
CA VAL A 391 -30.46 10.99 -10.82
C VAL A 391 -31.32 10.26 -9.81
N GLN A 392 -32.02 9.19 -10.22
CA GLN A 392 -32.81 8.38 -9.30
C GLN A 392 -31.90 7.67 -8.28
N ALA A 393 -30.81 7.05 -8.74
CA ALA A 393 -29.84 6.41 -7.85
C ALA A 393 -29.20 7.40 -6.85
N LEU A 394 -28.93 8.64 -7.28
CA LEU A 394 -28.47 9.73 -6.42
C LEU A 394 -29.51 10.06 -5.33
N ARG A 395 -30.79 10.18 -5.70
CA ARG A 395 -31.89 10.45 -4.75
C ARG A 395 -32.10 9.30 -3.78
N ASP A 396 -32.08 8.07 -4.26
CA ASP A 396 -32.27 6.88 -3.43
C ASP A 396 -31.15 6.70 -2.40
N ASN A 397 -29.96 7.26 -2.67
CA ASN A 397 -28.78 7.19 -1.81
C ASN A 397 -28.34 8.57 -1.29
N ILE A 398 -29.27 9.51 -1.15
CA ILE A 398 -28.94 10.92 -0.86
C ILE A 398 -28.17 11.10 0.46
N ASP A 399 -28.42 10.25 1.46
CA ASP A 399 -27.75 10.31 2.76
C ASP A 399 -26.25 9.99 2.67
N ARG A 400 -25.81 9.21 1.68
CA ARG A 400 -24.38 8.98 1.39
C ARG A 400 -23.66 10.30 1.13
N PHE A 401 -24.34 11.25 0.49
CA PHE A 401 -23.79 12.56 0.16
C PHE A 401 -23.81 13.53 1.35
N ARG A 402 -24.49 13.20 2.45
CA ARG A 402 -24.43 13.96 3.71
C ARG A 402 -23.24 13.57 4.58
N HIS A 403 -22.55 12.48 4.28
CA HIS A 403 -21.38 12.03 5.03
C HIS A 403 -20.22 13.03 4.92
N PRO A 404 -19.45 13.32 6.01
CA PRO A 404 -18.39 14.33 6.00
C PRO A 404 -17.37 14.21 4.87
N THR A 405 -16.97 13.00 4.50
CA THR A 405 -16.05 12.77 3.38
C THR A 405 -16.66 13.16 2.03
N SER A 406 -17.95 12.84 1.80
CA SER A 406 -18.64 13.26 0.58
C SER A 406 -18.93 14.75 0.58
N VAL A 407 -19.19 15.36 1.74
CA VAL A 407 -19.34 16.81 1.88
C VAL A 407 -18.04 17.50 1.49
N GLY A 408 -16.90 17.07 2.04
CA GLY A 408 -15.58 17.63 1.68
C GLY A 408 -15.24 17.49 0.19
N MET A 409 -15.52 16.33 -0.40
CA MET A 409 -15.35 16.11 -1.85
C MET A 409 -16.28 17.01 -2.66
N ARG A 410 -17.56 17.12 -2.27
CA ARG A 410 -18.53 17.99 -2.94
C ARG A 410 -18.06 19.44 -2.87
N SER A 411 -17.69 19.93 -1.69
CA SER A 411 -17.14 21.28 -1.47
C SER A 411 -15.94 21.56 -2.36
N SER A 412 -14.99 20.62 -2.47
CA SER A 412 -13.83 20.78 -3.36
C SER A 412 -14.27 20.88 -4.83
N VAL A 413 -15.18 20.02 -5.29
CA VAL A 413 -15.68 19.99 -6.67
C VAL A 413 -16.43 21.27 -7.04
N ILE A 414 -17.34 21.75 -6.19
CA ILE A 414 -18.16 22.93 -6.49
C ILE A 414 -17.35 24.22 -6.42
N VAL A 415 -16.42 24.33 -5.46
CA VAL A 415 -15.60 25.55 -5.32
C VAL A 415 -14.59 25.67 -6.45
N ARG A 416 -13.93 24.58 -6.88
CA ARG A 416 -12.99 24.66 -8.01
C ARG A 416 -13.69 25.05 -9.32
N SER A 417 -14.90 24.53 -9.56
CA SER A 417 -15.72 24.94 -10.71
C SER A 417 -16.20 26.39 -10.59
N ARG A 418 -16.62 26.83 -9.39
CA ARG A 418 -17.00 28.23 -9.16
C ARG A 418 -15.85 29.20 -9.37
N LEU A 419 -14.64 28.84 -8.93
CA LEU A 419 -13.44 29.64 -9.16
C LEU A 419 -13.12 29.76 -10.65
N ALA A 420 -13.27 28.67 -11.42
CA ALA A 420 -13.10 28.71 -12.87
C ALA A 420 -14.12 29.62 -13.55
N ASP A 421 -15.38 29.61 -13.10
CA ASP A 421 -16.42 30.52 -13.58
C ASP A 421 -16.09 31.99 -13.27
N ASP A 422 -15.64 32.29 -12.04
CA ASP A 422 -15.23 33.65 -11.65
C ASP A 422 -14.06 34.15 -12.51
N VAL A 423 -13.02 33.33 -12.68
CA VAL A 423 -11.85 33.66 -13.53
C VAL A 423 -12.29 33.92 -14.97
N TRP A 424 -13.23 33.11 -15.49
CA TRP A 424 -13.75 33.28 -16.82
C TRP A 424 -14.56 34.58 -16.98
N VAL A 425 -15.50 34.85 -16.08
CA VAL A 425 -16.32 36.06 -16.10
C VAL A 425 -15.46 37.32 -16.03
N GLU A 426 -14.49 37.36 -15.10
CA GLU A 426 -13.53 38.47 -15.00
C GLU A 426 -12.70 38.66 -16.28
N ALA A 427 -12.34 37.57 -16.96
CA ALA A 427 -11.60 37.63 -18.21
C ALA A 427 -12.44 38.18 -19.37
N VAL A 428 -13.72 37.81 -19.44
CA VAL A 428 -14.67 38.34 -20.42
C VAL A 428 -14.85 39.85 -20.24
N GLU A 429 -14.94 40.34 -19.01
CA GLU A 429 -14.99 41.78 -18.71
C GLU A 429 -13.74 42.53 -19.21
N ARG A 430 -12.57 41.87 -19.20
CA ARG A 430 -11.30 42.41 -19.72
C ARG A 430 -11.15 42.30 -21.24
N GLY A 431 -12.14 41.74 -21.94
CA GLY A 431 -12.13 41.62 -23.40
C GLY A 431 -11.61 40.29 -23.92
N ILE A 432 -11.28 39.32 -23.07
CA ILE A 432 -10.90 37.97 -23.49
C ILE A 432 -12.13 37.24 -24.04
N ARG A 433 -11.98 36.51 -25.15
CA ARG A 433 -13.10 35.89 -25.89
C ARG A 433 -12.90 34.40 -26.15
N GLN A 434 -11.87 33.77 -25.58
CA GLN A 434 -11.58 32.35 -25.75
C GLN A 434 -11.43 31.69 -24.38
N TYR A 435 -12.22 30.64 -24.16
CA TYR A 435 -12.15 29.79 -22.97
C TYR A 435 -11.92 28.36 -23.40
N VAL A 436 -10.90 27.71 -22.85
CA VAL A 436 -10.55 26.32 -23.20
C VAL A 436 -10.66 25.46 -21.95
N VAL A 437 -11.52 24.45 -21.98
CA VAL A 437 -11.67 23.46 -20.91
C VAL A 437 -10.89 22.21 -21.32
N LEU A 438 -9.78 21.95 -20.63
CA LEU A 438 -8.90 20.81 -20.87
C LEU A 438 -9.35 19.61 -20.03
N GLY A 439 -9.60 18.47 -20.67
CA GLY A 439 -10.20 17.29 -20.05
C GLY A 439 -11.64 17.56 -19.63
N ALA A 440 -12.43 18.04 -20.59
CA ALA A 440 -13.77 18.57 -20.33
C ALA A 440 -14.73 17.56 -19.69
N GLY A 441 -14.59 16.26 -19.95
CA GLY A 441 -15.42 15.20 -19.37
C GLY A 441 -16.91 15.56 -19.41
N LEU A 442 -17.51 15.66 -18.23
CA LEU A 442 -18.89 16.10 -18.04
C LEU A 442 -19.01 17.55 -17.55
N ASP A 443 -18.03 18.40 -17.81
CA ASP A 443 -18.08 19.82 -17.50
C ASP A 443 -19.30 20.51 -18.15
N THR A 444 -19.84 21.52 -17.48
CA THR A 444 -21.07 22.20 -17.88
C THR A 444 -20.90 23.71 -18.01
N SER A 445 -19.66 24.21 -18.06
CA SER A 445 -19.35 25.65 -18.06
C SER A 445 -20.03 26.38 -19.21
N ALA A 446 -20.09 25.78 -20.40
CA ALA A 446 -20.80 26.35 -21.55
C ALA A 446 -22.31 26.54 -21.31
N PHE A 447 -22.92 25.71 -20.48
CA PHE A 447 -24.35 25.79 -20.14
C PHE A 447 -24.61 26.73 -18.95
N ARG A 448 -23.60 26.99 -18.12
CA ARG A 448 -23.65 28.00 -17.05
C ARG A 448 -23.42 29.42 -17.59
N HIS A 449 -22.75 29.54 -18.74
CA HIS A 449 -22.45 30.82 -19.42
C HIS A 449 -22.96 30.86 -20.87
N PRO A 450 -24.27 30.68 -21.12
CA PRO A 450 -24.81 30.57 -22.48
C PRO A 450 -24.75 31.88 -23.28
N ASP A 451 -24.74 33.04 -22.61
CA ASP A 451 -24.90 34.37 -23.21
C ASP A 451 -23.58 35.13 -23.42
N THR A 452 -22.51 34.43 -23.79
CA THR A 452 -21.21 35.08 -24.02
C THR A 452 -20.96 35.36 -25.50
N SER A 453 -20.39 36.52 -25.81
CA SER A 453 -19.82 36.84 -27.14
C SER A 453 -18.49 36.11 -27.39
N ALA A 454 -18.24 35.05 -26.63
CA ALA A 454 -16.97 34.35 -26.53
C ALA A 454 -17.13 32.89 -26.96
N HIS A 455 -16.01 32.27 -27.31
CA HIS A 455 -15.93 30.89 -27.75
C HIS A 455 -15.41 30.00 -26.61
N ILE A 456 -16.11 28.90 -26.38
CA ILE A 456 -15.74 27.89 -25.38
C ILE A 456 -15.31 26.64 -26.14
N PHE A 457 -14.09 26.18 -25.91
CA PHE A 457 -13.51 24.99 -26.52
C PHE A 457 -13.40 23.90 -25.47
N GLU A 458 -14.12 22.80 -25.64
CA GLU A 458 -13.98 21.63 -24.78
C GLU A 458 -13.02 20.63 -25.43
N VAL A 459 -11.90 20.36 -24.76
CA VAL A 459 -10.89 19.40 -25.20
C VAL A 459 -11.01 18.13 -24.38
N ASP A 460 -11.24 16.99 -25.04
CA ASP A 460 -11.26 15.67 -24.41
C ASP A 460 -11.06 14.57 -25.45
N LEU A 461 -10.92 13.33 -25.00
CA LEU A 461 -10.84 12.15 -25.85
C LEU A 461 -12.06 12.07 -26.79
N PRO A 462 -11.87 11.64 -28.05
CA PRO A 462 -12.96 11.50 -29.01
C PRO A 462 -14.16 10.71 -28.48
N ALA A 463 -13.89 9.57 -27.83
CA ALA A 463 -14.91 8.72 -27.22
C ALA A 463 -15.73 9.43 -26.13
N THR A 464 -15.08 10.18 -25.25
CA THR A 464 -15.74 10.94 -24.19
C THR A 464 -16.67 12.01 -24.78
N GLN A 465 -16.21 12.71 -25.82
CA GLN A 465 -17.00 13.75 -26.47
C GLN A 465 -18.20 13.19 -27.24
N GLU A 466 -18.02 12.09 -27.98
CA GLU A 466 -19.11 11.40 -28.65
C GLU A 466 -20.19 10.97 -27.66
N TRP A 467 -19.77 10.40 -26.53
CA TRP A 467 -20.68 10.00 -25.45
C TRP A 467 -21.43 11.21 -24.86
N LYS A 468 -20.71 12.29 -24.52
CA LYS A 468 -21.33 13.51 -23.95
C LYS A 468 -22.34 14.11 -24.92
N GLN A 469 -22.00 14.21 -26.20
CA GLN A 469 -22.89 14.73 -27.23
C GLN A 469 -24.13 13.85 -27.43
N ALA A 470 -23.99 12.52 -27.34
CA ALA A 470 -25.15 11.62 -27.32
C ALA A 470 -26.04 11.88 -26.10
N ARG A 471 -25.45 11.96 -24.90
CA ARG A 471 -26.17 12.23 -23.65
C ARG A 471 -26.88 13.58 -23.64
N LEU A 472 -26.26 14.64 -24.16
CA LEU A 472 -26.89 15.96 -24.29
C LEU A 472 -28.11 15.90 -25.21
N ARG A 473 -28.01 15.20 -26.35
CA ARG A 473 -29.14 14.98 -27.27
C ARG A 473 -30.27 14.18 -26.62
N GLU A 474 -29.94 13.07 -25.95
CA GLU A 474 -30.90 12.22 -25.23
C GLU A 474 -31.63 12.98 -24.13
N ALA A 475 -30.92 13.85 -23.40
CA ALA A 475 -31.48 14.66 -22.33
C ALA A 475 -32.24 15.90 -22.82
N GLY A 476 -32.24 16.18 -24.13
CA GLY A 476 -32.87 17.38 -24.71
C GLY A 476 -32.17 18.69 -24.32
N ILE A 477 -30.88 18.63 -23.96
CA ILE A 477 -30.09 19.81 -23.60
C ILE A 477 -29.60 20.48 -24.88
N VAL A 478 -29.97 21.74 -25.08
CA VAL A 478 -29.56 22.53 -26.25
C VAL A 478 -28.10 22.93 -26.10
N VAL A 479 -27.28 22.56 -27.09
CA VAL A 479 -25.86 22.94 -27.15
C VAL A 479 -25.75 24.43 -27.56
N PRO A 480 -25.09 25.28 -26.76
CA PRO A 480 -24.86 26.69 -27.11
C PRO A 480 -24.04 26.81 -28.41
N PRO A 481 -24.34 27.76 -29.31
CA PRO A 481 -23.55 27.99 -30.53
C PRO A 481 -22.10 28.43 -30.26
N SER A 482 -21.81 28.90 -29.04
CA SER A 482 -20.47 29.28 -28.58
C SER A 482 -19.59 28.10 -28.19
N LEU A 483 -20.16 26.89 -28.03
CA LEU A 483 -19.43 25.69 -27.62
C LEU A 483 -18.88 24.92 -28.83
N HIS A 484 -17.57 24.71 -28.82
CA HIS A 484 -16.83 23.93 -29.81
C HIS A 484 -16.23 22.69 -29.16
N PHE A 485 -16.57 21.52 -29.69
CA PHE A 485 -16.01 20.24 -29.28
C PHE A 485 -14.69 19.96 -30.01
N VAL A 486 -13.62 19.73 -29.24
CA VAL A 486 -12.25 19.54 -29.74
C VAL A 486 -11.74 18.14 -29.35
N PRO A 487 -11.98 17.10 -30.17
CA PRO A 487 -11.64 15.72 -29.84
C PRO A 487 -10.12 15.48 -29.97
N VAL A 488 -9.40 15.40 -28.85
CA VAL A 488 -7.93 15.27 -28.78
C VAL A 488 -7.54 14.35 -27.62
N ASP A 489 -6.48 13.57 -27.83
CA ASP A 489 -5.78 12.84 -26.76
C ASP A 489 -4.57 13.64 -26.26
N PHE A 490 -4.48 13.85 -24.94
CA PHE A 490 -3.40 14.60 -24.30
C PHE A 490 -2.05 13.87 -24.35
N GLU A 491 -2.05 12.54 -24.42
CA GLU A 491 -0.81 11.74 -24.51
C GLU A 491 -0.31 11.61 -25.96
N GLY A 492 -1.06 12.17 -26.92
CA GLY A 492 -0.68 12.27 -28.33
C GLY A 492 -0.31 13.71 -28.74
N VAL A 493 0.48 13.83 -29.80
CA VAL A 493 0.78 15.14 -30.41
C VAL A 493 -0.46 15.63 -31.16
N GLY A 494 -1.27 16.51 -30.54
CA GLY A 494 -2.51 16.98 -31.18
C GLY A 494 -3.24 18.20 -30.60
N LEU A 495 -2.87 18.72 -29.41
CA LEU A 495 -3.63 19.81 -28.76
C LEU A 495 -3.69 21.10 -29.61
N ALA A 496 -2.52 21.59 -30.04
CA ALA A 496 -2.44 22.83 -30.82
C ALA A 496 -3.20 22.71 -32.15
N GLU A 497 -3.04 21.57 -32.85
CA GLU A 497 -3.71 21.32 -34.11
C GLU A 497 -5.23 21.16 -33.95
N GLY A 498 -5.68 20.43 -32.92
CA GLY A 498 -7.09 20.24 -32.62
C GLY A 498 -7.79 21.56 -32.31
N LEU A 499 -7.17 22.39 -31.46
CA LEU A 499 -7.68 23.72 -31.14
C LEU A 499 -7.73 24.62 -32.39
N ALA A 500 -6.66 24.67 -33.19
CA ALA A 500 -6.64 25.48 -34.42
C ALA A 500 -7.72 25.05 -35.42
N ARG A 501 -7.96 23.74 -35.59
CA ARG A 501 -9.04 23.21 -36.44
C ARG A 501 -10.43 23.60 -35.94
N ALA A 502 -10.62 23.74 -34.63
CA ALA A 502 -11.86 24.21 -34.03
C ALA A 502 -12.04 25.73 -34.09
N GLY A 503 -11.04 26.48 -34.58
CA GLY A 503 -11.09 27.94 -34.70
C GLY A 503 -10.52 28.71 -33.51
N PHE A 504 -9.74 28.04 -32.66
CA PHE A 504 -8.95 28.72 -31.63
C PHE A 504 -7.83 29.56 -32.27
N ASP A 505 -7.69 30.80 -31.81
CA ASP A 505 -6.67 31.75 -32.23
C ASP A 505 -5.60 31.89 -31.13
N ALA A 506 -4.41 31.32 -31.35
CA ALA A 506 -3.31 31.38 -30.40
C ALA A 506 -2.68 32.79 -30.28
N ASP A 507 -2.92 33.68 -31.25
CA ASP A 507 -2.45 35.06 -31.26
C ASP A 507 -3.41 36.00 -30.51
N ALA A 508 -4.56 35.50 -30.04
CA ALA A 508 -5.48 36.19 -29.15
C ALA A 508 -5.44 35.61 -27.73
N PRO A 509 -5.56 36.44 -26.66
CA PRO A 509 -5.54 35.93 -25.29
C PRO A 509 -6.66 34.92 -25.02
N ALA A 510 -6.35 33.91 -24.19
CA ALA A 510 -7.30 32.86 -23.82
C ALA A 510 -7.17 32.45 -22.35
N ILE A 511 -8.27 32.00 -21.76
CA ILE A 511 -8.29 31.37 -20.43
C ILE A 511 -8.42 29.86 -20.60
N PHE A 512 -7.52 29.12 -19.96
CA PHE A 512 -7.55 27.66 -19.91
C PHE A 512 -8.00 27.21 -18.51
N SER A 513 -8.94 26.29 -18.45
CA SER A 513 -9.33 25.57 -17.23
C SER A 513 -8.88 24.13 -17.35
N TRP A 514 -8.12 23.65 -16.36
CA TRP A 514 -7.56 22.30 -16.37
C TRP A 514 -7.71 21.63 -15.01
N LEU A 515 -8.95 21.27 -14.69
CA LEU A 515 -9.37 20.81 -13.36
C LEU A 515 -9.55 19.29 -13.35
N GLY A 516 -8.92 18.59 -12.42
CA GLY A 516 -9.09 17.15 -12.25
C GLY A 516 -8.46 16.30 -13.36
N VAL A 517 -7.38 16.77 -13.99
CA VAL A 517 -6.76 16.08 -15.14
C VAL A 517 -5.27 15.81 -14.93
N THR A 518 -4.50 16.78 -14.45
CA THR A 518 -3.02 16.70 -14.43
C THR A 518 -2.47 15.49 -13.68
N MET A 519 -3.17 15.03 -12.63
CA MET A 519 -2.79 13.85 -11.85
C MET A 519 -2.87 12.55 -12.65
N TYR A 520 -3.64 12.49 -13.74
CA TYR A 520 -3.81 11.28 -14.57
C TYR A 520 -2.86 11.23 -15.77
N LEU A 521 -2.14 12.32 -16.05
CA LEU A 521 -1.22 12.43 -17.18
C LEU A 521 0.23 12.22 -16.74
N ASP A 522 1.08 11.79 -17.65
CA ASP A 522 2.53 11.78 -17.43
C ASP A 522 3.07 13.21 -17.28
N GLU A 523 4.08 13.40 -16.43
CA GLU A 523 4.63 14.73 -16.13
C GLU A 523 5.07 15.46 -17.40
N THR A 524 5.66 14.75 -18.36
CA THR A 524 6.07 15.33 -19.66
C THR A 524 4.87 15.91 -20.42
N ALA A 525 3.74 15.21 -20.47
CA ALA A 525 2.52 15.70 -21.12
C ALA A 525 1.95 16.94 -20.40
N VAL A 526 2.06 16.98 -19.07
CA VAL A 526 1.68 18.15 -18.29
C VAL A 526 2.53 19.38 -18.68
N ILE A 527 3.85 19.21 -18.69
CA ILE A 527 4.80 20.28 -19.03
C ILE A 527 4.66 20.72 -20.50
N GLU A 528 4.41 19.80 -21.43
CA GLU A 528 4.18 20.14 -22.84
C GLU A 528 2.93 20.99 -23.05
N THR A 529 1.84 20.67 -22.35
CA THR A 529 0.62 21.48 -22.38
C THR A 529 0.85 22.87 -21.78
N LEU A 530 1.54 22.95 -20.63
CA LEU A 530 1.92 24.24 -20.03
C LEU A 530 2.82 25.06 -20.96
N ARG A 531 3.72 24.42 -21.71
CA ARG A 531 4.57 25.08 -22.71
C ARG A 531 3.76 25.59 -23.90
N PHE A 532 2.78 24.82 -24.37
CA PHE A 532 1.86 25.27 -25.42
C PHE A 532 1.10 26.52 -24.98
N ILE A 533 0.53 26.52 -23.77
CA ILE A 533 -0.20 27.68 -23.23
C ILE A 533 0.75 28.88 -23.07
N ALA A 534 1.99 28.67 -22.61
CA ALA A 534 3.00 29.72 -22.51
C ALA A 534 3.39 30.33 -23.87
N GLY A 535 3.17 29.60 -24.96
CA GLY A 535 3.37 30.09 -26.33
C GLY A 535 2.20 30.91 -26.90
N CYS A 536 1.06 30.98 -26.20
CA CYS A 536 -0.10 31.78 -26.63
C CYS A 536 0.11 33.27 -26.34
N ALA A 537 -0.78 34.11 -26.86
CA ALA A 537 -0.72 35.57 -26.67
C ALA A 537 -0.64 35.98 -25.20
N LYS A 538 0.12 37.06 -24.94
CA LYS A 538 0.26 37.65 -23.60
C LYS A 538 -1.11 37.99 -22.99
N GLY A 539 -1.24 37.73 -21.69
CA GLY A 539 -2.53 37.81 -20.99
C GLY A 539 -3.35 36.52 -21.06
N SER A 540 -2.87 35.49 -21.78
CA SER A 540 -3.41 34.14 -21.63
C SER A 540 -3.10 33.60 -20.24
N ALA A 541 -4.00 32.80 -19.69
CA ALA A 541 -3.83 32.25 -18.35
C ALA A 541 -4.40 30.84 -18.24
N VAL A 542 -3.86 30.04 -17.31
CA VAL A 542 -4.34 28.70 -16.99
C VAL A 542 -4.67 28.60 -15.51
N LEU A 543 -5.92 28.26 -15.19
CA LEU A 543 -6.32 27.77 -13.88
C LEU A 543 -6.25 26.25 -13.91
N PHE A 544 -5.29 25.67 -13.21
CA PHE A 544 -5.18 24.21 -13.14
C PHE A 544 -5.09 23.68 -11.72
N GLU A 545 -5.57 22.45 -11.58
CA GLU A 545 -5.46 21.67 -10.36
C GLU A 545 -4.27 20.74 -10.46
N TYR A 546 -3.49 20.63 -9.38
CA TYR A 546 -2.44 19.63 -9.22
C TYR A 546 -2.55 18.99 -7.83
N VAL A 547 -1.87 17.87 -7.63
CA VAL A 547 -1.85 17.16 -6.34
C VAL A 547 -0.43 17.12 -5.78
N THR A 548 -0.29 17.35 -4.48
CA THR A 548 1.01 17.20 -3.79
C THR A 548 1.30 15.73 -3.50
N PRO A 549 2.58 15.32 -3.36
CA PRO A 549 2.93 13.93 -3.04
C PRO A 549 2.21 13.44 -1.79
N LEU A 550 1.59 12.26 -1.85
CA LEU A 550 0.77 11.73 -0.74
C LEU A 550 1.57 11.53 0.55
N ALA A 551 2.89 11.32 0.45
CA ALA A 551 3.80 11.24 1.58
C ALA A 551 3.86 12.54 2.42
N SER A 552 3.46 13.68 1.87
CA SER A 552 3.37 14.97 2.57
C SER A 552 2.10 15.09 3.44
N LEU A 553 1.14 14.17 3.30
CA LEU A 553 -0.12 14.20 4.03
C LEU A 553 0.01 13.58 5.43
N PRO A 554 -0.84 14.00 6.40
CA PRO A 554 -0.96 13.31 7.69
C PRO A 554 -1.33 11.81 7.52
N PRO A 555 -0.88 10.90 8.40
CA PRO A 555 -0.97 9.45 8.19
C PRO A 555 -2.38 8.92 7.87
N ILE A 556 -3.40 9.31 8.63
CA ILE A 556 -4.79 8.85 8.43
C ILE A 556 -5.33 9.31 7.07
N MET A 557 -4.97 10.53 6.66
CA MET A 557 -5.42 11.10 5.40
C MET A 557 -4.67 10.49 4.21
N ARG A 558 -3.38 10.18 4.39
CA ARG A 558 -2.57 9.46 3.40
C ARG A 558 -3.21 8.11 3.08
N ILE A 559 -3.57 7.33 4.10
CA ILE A 559 -4.24 6.03 3.94
C ILE A 559 -5.57 6.19 3.17
N ALA A 560 -6.42 7.13 3.57
CA ALA A 560 -7.71 7.36 2.90
C ALA A 560 -7.53 7.77 1.43
N MET A 561 -6.49 8.56 1.13
CA MET A 561 -6.21 9.00 -0.24
C MET A 561 -5.58 7.88 -1.08
N GLU A 562 -4.66 7.09 -0.53
CA GLU A 562 -4.10 5.90 -1.19
C GLU A 562 -5.20 4.90 -1.56
N GLN A 563 -6.21 4.72 -0.70
CA GLN A 563 -7.39 3.91 -1.00
C GLN A 563 -8.26 4.49 -2.14
N LEU A 564 -8.47 5.81 -2.15
CA LEU A 564 -9.26 6.46 -3.20
C LEU A 564 -8.55 6.41 -4.56
N THR A 565 -7.24 6.68 -4.60
CA THR A 565 -6.47 6.63 -5.85
C THR A 565 -6.35 5.22 -6.40
N ALA A 566 -6.26 4.21 -5.52
CA ALA A 566 -6.37 2.80 -5.87
C ALA A 566 -7.69 2.47 -6.60
N GLN A 567 -8.83 2.97 -6.12
CA GLN A 567 -10.13 2.73 -6.77
C GLN A 567 -10.22 3.35 -8.18
N PHE A 568 -9.60 4.51 -8.40
CA PHE A 568 -9.52 5.08 -9.74
C PHE A 568 -8.57 4.29 -10.64
N ALA A 569 -7.43 3.84 -10.11
CA ALA A 569 -6.50 2.99 -10.84
C ALA A 569 -7.16 1.68 -11.33
N GLU A 570 -7.95 1.02 -10.47
CA GLU A 570 -8.75 -0.17 -10.84
C GLU A 570 -9.70 0.06 -12.03
N ARG A 571 -10.13 1.31 -12.23
CA ARG A 571 -11.09 1.68 -13.28
C ARG A 571 -10.44 2.39 -14.46
N GLY A 572 -9.12 2.30 -14.59
CA GLY A 572 -8.37 2.84 -15.72
C GLY A 572 -7.93 4.29 -15.57
N GLU A 573 -7.89 4.81 -14.35
CA GLU A 573 -7.49 6.19 -14.04
C GLU A 573 -6.43 6.26 -12.91
N PRO A 574 -5.23 5.68 -13.09
CA PRO A 574 -4.18 5.78 -12.09
C PRO A 574 -3.66 7.22 -11.96
N TRP A 575 -3.35 7.64 -10.74
CA TRP A 575 -2.63 8.90 -10.54
C TRP A 575 -1.14 8.69 -10.86
N LYS A 576 -0.64 9.44 -11.84
CA LYS A 576 0.71 9.34 -12.40
C LYS A 576 1.64 10.47 -11.92
N THR A 577 1.12 11.69 -11.82
CA THR A 577 1.94 12.89 -11.60
C THR A 577 1.56 13.64 -10.33
N PHE A 578 2.59 14.09 -9.60
CA PHE A 578 2.49 14.86 -8.36
C PHE A 578 3.46 16.04 -8.42
N PHE A 579 3.07 17.19 -7.90
CA PHE A 579 3.93 18.37 -7.90
C PHE A 579 4.14 18.92 -6.49
N GLU A 580 5.40 19.16 -6.15
CA GLU A 580 5.76 20.00 -5.01
C GLU A 580 5.53 21.48 -5.36
N PRO A 581 4.82 22.28 -4.53
CA PRO A 581 4.42 23.64 -4.89
C PRO A 581 5.57 24.56 -5.31
N ALA A 582 6.71 24.48 -4.61
CA ALA A 582 7.88 25.30 -4.92
C ALA A 582 8.52 24.93 -6.27
N ALA A 583 8.65 23.62 -6.55
CA ALA A 583 9.20 23.14 -7.81
C ALA A 583 8.30 23.48 -9.00
N LEU A 584 6.98 23.41 -8.82
CA LEU A 584 6.02 23.81 -9.84
C LEU A 584 6.09 25.32 -10.13
N ALA A 585 6.23 26.16 -9.11
CA ALA A 585 6.38 27.60 -9.29
C ALA A 585 7.65 27.95 -10.09
N GLU A 586 8.78 27.31 -9.80
CA GLU A 586 10.01 27.44 -10.58
C GLU A 586 9.82 26.99 -12.04
N THR A 587 9.12 25.88 -12.25
CA THR A 587 8.82 25.35 -13.58
C THR A 587 7.94 26.32 -14.38
N LEU A 588 6.88 26.89 -13.78
CA LEU A 588 6.03 27.90 -14.42
C LEU A 588 6.85 29.15 -14.78
N SER A 589 7.70 29.63 -13.87
CA SER A 589 8.57 30.77 -14.16
C SER A 589 9.53 30.48 -15.32
N ALA A 590 10.11 29.28 -15.38
CA ALA A 590 11.02 28.87 -16.45
C ALA A 590 10.31 28.74 -17.81
N LEU A 591 9.02 28.40 -17.82
CA LEU A 591 8.20 28.34 -19.04
C LEU A 591 7.74 29.71 -19.54
N GLY A 592 7.88 30.77 -18.74
CA GLY A 592 7.53 32.14 -19.12
C GLY A 592 6.25 32.70 -18.49
N TYR A 593 5.66 32.02 -17.51
CA TYR A 593 4.55 32.56 -16.75
C TYR A 593 5.05 33.66 -15.79
N ILE A 594 4.50 34.87 -15.92
CA ILE A 594 4.94 36.08 -15.20
C ILE A 594 4.26 36.26 -13.84
N HIS A 595 3.07 35.69 -13.67
CA HIS A 595 2.29 35.72 -12.44
C HIS A 595 1.72 34.34 -12.15
N SER A 596 1.82 33.90 -10.90
CA SER A 596 1.09 32.73 -10.41
C SER A 596 0.44 33.07 -9.08
N ASN A 597 -0.82 32.66 -8.92
CA ASN A 597 -1.56 32.78 -7.68
C ASN A 597 -2.11 31.40 -7.32
N ALA A 598 -1.62 30.84 -6.22
CA ALA A 598 -2.13 29.59 -5.65
C ALA A 598 -3.05 29.90 -4.47
N TRP A 599 -4.08 29.09 -4.28
CA TRP A 599 -4.99 29.22 -3.15
C TRP A 599 -4.85 28.05 -2.19
N THR A 600 -4.90 28.34 -0.89
CA THR A 600 -5.06 27.30 0.13
C THR A 600 -6.54 26.92 0.30
N PRO A 601 -6.82 25.71 0.83
CA PRO A 601 -8.18 25.34 1.22
C PRO A 601 -8.85 26.37 2.14
N GLU A 602 -8.11 26.96 3.09
CA GLU A 602 -8.61 27.98 4.02
C GLU A 602 -9.03 29.27 3.31
N GLU A 603 -8.24 29.74 2.34
CA GLU A 603 -8.58 30.92 1.54
C GLU A 603 -9.83 30.68 0.68
N LEU A 604 -9.96 29.50 0.09
CA LEU A 604 -11.15 29.12 -0.68
C LEU A 604 -12.39 28.95 0.20
N ASN A 605 -12.23 28.37 1.39
CA ASN A 605 -13.29 28.30 2.40
C ASN A 605 -13.76 29.70 2.79
N GLN A 606 -12.82 30.61 3.07
CA GLN A 606 -13.15 31.99 3.43
C GLN A 606 -13.84 32.73 2.29
N ARG A 607 -13.43 32.50 1.04
CA ARG A 607 -13.98 33.17 -0.14
C ARG A 607 -15.39 32.69 -0.51
N TYR A 608 -15.64 31.39 -0.49
CA TYR A 608 -16.86 30.82 -1.05
C TYR A 608 -17.79 30.14 -0.04
N LEU A 609 -17.27 29.71 1.12
CA LEU A 609 -17.99 28.89 2.08
C LEU A 609 -18.14 29.54 3.46
N ALA A 610 -17.71 30.79 3.63
CA ALA A 610 -17.86 31.51 4.89
C ALA A 610 -19.32 31.74 5.27
N ASN A 611 -19.61 31.62 6.57
CA ASN A 611 -20.92 31.90 7.18
C ASN A 611 -22.08 31.00 6.69
N ARG A 612 -21.78 29.77 6.27
CA ARG A 612 -22.78 28.76 5.92
C ARG A 612 -23.09 27.84 7.09
N ASP A 613 -24.32 27.33 7.16
CA ASP A 613 -24.81 26.41 8.19
C ASP A 613 -25.03 24.97 7.67
N ASP A 614 -24.85 24.74 6.37
CA ASP A 614 -25.05 23.44 5.69
C ASP A 614 -23.83 22.50 5.75
N GLY A 615 -22.77 22.91 6.43
CA GLY A 615 -21.59 22.10 6.69
C GLY A 615 -20.62 21.94 5.51
N LEU A 616 -20.85 22.62 4.38
CA LEU A 616 -19.90 22.64 3.27
C LEU A 616 -18.56 23.24 3.73
N LEU A 617 -17.48 22.47 3.57
CA LEU A 617 -16.13 22.85 3.92
C LEU A 617 -15.15 22.07 3.04
N ILE A 618 -14.20 22.77 2.41
CA ILE A 618 -13.03 22.12 1.82
C ILE A 618 -12.15 21.66 2.98
N GLY A 619 -12.15 20.36 3.24
CA GLY A 619 -11.29 19.75 4.23
C GLY A 619 -9.83 19.68 3.78
N ALA A 620 -9.00 18.99 4.57
CA ALA A 620 -7.65 18.68 4.14
C ALA A 620 -7.70 17.85 2.84
N THR A 621 -7.01 18.32 1.80
CA THR A 621 -6.93 17.67 0.47
C THR A 621 -5.50 17.80 -0.06
N PRO A 622 -4.96 16.82 -0.82
CA PRO A 622 -3.70 17.01 -1.55
C PRO A 622 -3.85 17.94 -2.77
N ALA A 623 -5.08 18.18 -3.22
CA ALA A 623 -5.35 19.03 -4.38
C ALA A 623 -5.03 20.49 -4.08
N ARG A 624 -4.43 21.18 -5.03
CA ARG A 624 -4.09 22.60 -5.01
C ARG A 624 -4.54 23.22 -6.32
N LEU A 625 -5.02 24.46 -6.25
CA LEU A 625 -5.40 25.25 -7.41
C LEU A 625 -4.41 26.37 -7.60
N VAL A 626 -3.99 26.59 -8.85
CA VAL A 626 -3.11 27.69 -9.23
C VAL A 626 -3.60 28.31 -10.53
N LEU A 627 -3.64 29.64 -10.55
CA LEU A 627 -3.83 30.44 -11.75
C LEU A 627 -2.47 30.99 -12.17
N ALA A 628 -2.02 30.66 -13.38
CA ALA A 628 -0.76 31.15 -13.96
C ALA A 628 -1.04 31.97 -15.22
N THR A 629 -0.37 33.11 -15.39
CA THR A 629 -0.57 34.04 -16.53
C THR A 629 0.73 34.27 -17.30
N VAL A 630 0.61 34.32 -18.63
CA VAL A 630 1.69 34.54 -19.62
C VAL A 630 1.93 36.03 -19.88
#